data_AF-A0A7J3TMQ6-F1
#
_entry.id   AF-A0A7J3TMQ6-F1
#
_cell.length_a   1.000
_cell.length_b   1.000
_cell.length_c   1.000
_cell.angle_alpha   90.00
_cell.angle_beta   90.00
_cell.angle_gamma   90.00
#
_symmetry.space_group_name_H-M   'P 1'
#
loop_
_entity.id
_entity.type
_entity.pdbx_description
1 polymer ?
#
loop_
_entity_poly.entity_id
_entity_poly.type
_entity_poly.pdbx_seq_one_letter_code
_entity_poly.pdbx_strand_id
1 'polypeptide(L)'
;KSIEEAERKKAMLAFKKKIEIEREIAEVQKQIRNYEENKRKYEEELQTLREKYKEKQIRFQEIDDKLTELGGEELLEIKSKIDFFKEEAIKAKEKINYYRKELAEKNGELHEIEALLKKIEKEEKEYLKKKKQIEGEIEKCDKELQKIEEEIKKRKEEIEKTDEKTVEISREIAKIKKQLENIAEEIHSMKLEADRIKQQKDSIFSQLAEIEESKSSFELELKEIKWEIGQLGKEEKEVARKKEKLEKDFFEKKREEAALSEKLRQIEIEIIHLQQELAKLRAKEDMASLSAATREILRLRDESIIRGIHGIVAELGKVEEKYRKALEVAAGRRGEAIVVESDEVAAKCIEYLKKNGYGRATFLPLNKLMGGKPRGKALLAVRNENAIGFAIDLVKFDEKYRNAFWYVFGDTIVVKNLDAARALMGGVRLVTLDGELIEASGAITGGSLPEKGIFGAGEARRLAEISEMLREKSSEQEMISQRLIEIKDEIGKIEDELHSLPAVDYGKIEKLEIRKREIENKLKAINKEYEKKKEEYEGVAKLYEETIAKIQSKEKEKEELEARRKKKEEELFRIARKEALKEIEALKEEMEEKQRHLISLEGEAKAIAKEHEVVMERKEETEAKMQNIRKRIEELEKNLKIEEKNLEESTNELKAYEEIERKMLSKTKGLTEERDKLYREIVELENRIEALSTKIETAIDLISRAKARLPTLESALAEVMDIKYEFNEKDLPPIDEIKRSIKEMEEKLEKMGPINMRALEEYERQEERKNKFEEDLNRLKEQKRNLIKLEKEIKEKKKETFYQVFEEINKNFREIYRELADGEGELTLDNPENPFEGGLSIRVKPGGKRMLHLNALSGGEKSIASLAFIFALQAYEPSPFYVLDEIDMFLDEKNAERVAKIISQRSAHAQFIVVSLRRITLKHAHHIYGVTMSNGVSTVIGNVNLKEVEEMVEIK
;
A
#
# COMPACT_ATOMS: atom_id res chain seq x y z
N LYS A 1 64.90 86.27 -33.51
CA LYS A 1 64.77 86.13 -32.04
C LYS A 1 63.74 85.09 -31.57
N SER A 2 62.67 84.76 -32.30
CA SER A 2 61.72 83.69 -31.90
C SER A 2 61.94 82.33 -32.59
N ILE A 3 62.95 82.21 -33.45
CA ILE A 3 63.32 80.97 -34.14
C ILE A 3 64.46 80.24 -33.39
N GLU A 4 65.43 80.99 -32.84
CA GLU A 4 66.51 80.44 -32.00
C GLU A 4 66.02 79.87 -30.65
N GLU A 5 64.91 80.37 -30.08
CA GLU A 5 64.32 79.79 -28.85
C GLU A 5 63.58 78.47 -29.08
N ALA A 6 63.10 78.22 -30.30
CA ALA A 6 62.38 76.99 -30.65
C ALA A 6 63.34 75.82 -30.92
N GLU A 7 64.50 76.09 -31.55
CA GLU A 7 65.52 75.07 -31.80
C GLU A 7 66.23 74.64 -30.51
N ARG A 8 66.45 75.56 -29.56
CA ARG A 8 67.06 75.25 -28.26
C ARG A 8 66.16 74.38 -27.36
N LYS A 9 64.83 74.58 -27.40
CA LYS A 9 63.86 73.75 -26.67
C LYS A 9 63.65 72.36 -27.29
N LYS A 10 63.80 72.22 -28.62
CA LYS A 10 63.76 70.93 -29.33
C LYS A 10 64.99 70.06 -29.04
N ALA A 11 66.18 70.65 -28.95
CA ALA A 11 67.41 69.95 -28.57
C ALA A 11 67.39 69.46 -27.10
N MET A 12 66.83 70.27 -26.18
CA MET A 12 66.62 69.89 -24.77
C MET A 12 65.63 68.71 -24.61
N LEU A 13 64.56 68.65 -25.42
CA LEU A 13 63.59 67.55 -25.40
C LEU A 13 64.21 66.23 -25.88
N ALA A 14 65.09 66.27 -26.89
CA ALA A 14 65.73 65.10 -27.45
C ALA A 14 66.81 64.51 -26.52
N PHE A 15 67.60 65.34 -25.83
CA PHE A 15 68.60 64.89 -24.85
C PHE A 15 67.96 64.24 -23.61
N LYS A 16 66.84 64.79 -23.11
CA LYS A 16 66.09 64.20 -21.99
C LYS A 16 65.42 62.87 -22.39
N LYS A 17 64.88 62.76 -23.61
CA LYS A 17 64.36 61.51 -24.18
C LYS A 17 65.43 60.41 -24.26
N LYS A 18 66.68 60.75 -24.61
CA LYS A 18 67.78 59.78 -24.64
C LYS A 18 68.06 59.18 -23.26
N ILE A 19 68.19 60.01 -22.23
CA ILE A 19 68.45 59.55 -20.85
C ILE A 19 67.26 58.75 -20.29
N GLU A 20 66.02 59.13 -20.62
CA GLU A 20 64.81 58.36 -20.27
C GLU A 20 64.79 56.99 -20.96
N ILE A 21 65.12 56.90 -22.26
CA ILE A 21 65.15 55.62 -22.99
C ILE A 21 66.28 54.70 -22.46
N GLU A 22 67.46 55.24 -22.12
CA GLU A 22 68.55 54.44 -21.52
C GLU A 22 68.17 53.91 -20.12
N ARG A 23 67.49 54.73 -19.29
CA ARG A 23 66.94 54.29 -18.00
C ARG A 23 65.83 53.25 -18.18
N GLU A 24 64.93 53.45 -19.14
CA GLU A 24 63.85 52.50 -19.45
C GLU A 24 64.40 51.14 -19.93
N ILE A 25 65.44 51.12 -20.76
CA ILE A 25 66.08 49.85 -21.19
C ILE A 25 66.67 49.11 -19.98
N ALA A 26 67.42 49.81 -19.11
CA ALA A 26 67.98 49.21 -17.90
C ALA A 26 66.89 48.69 -16.94
N GLU A 27 65.76 49.39 -16.84
CA GLU A 27 64.62 49.00 -16.03
C GLU A 27 63.88 47.78 -16.60
N VAL A 28 63.65 47.74 -17.91
CA VAL A 28 63.05 46.58 -18.60
C VAL A 28 63.95 45.34 -18.49
N GLN A 29 65.28 45.49 -18.61
CA GLN A 29 66.22 44.38 -18.38
C GLN A 29 66.21 43.89 -16.92
N LYS A 30 66.03 44.78 -15.94
CA LYS A 30 65.86 44.40 -14.53
C LYS A 30 64.54 43.68 -14.29
N GLN A 31 63.45 44.13 -14.94
CA GLN A 31 62.14 43.47 -14.88
C GLN A 31 62.20 42.05 -15.46
N ILE A 32 62.87 41.84 -16.59
CA ILE A 32 63.06 40.50 -17.19
C ILE A 32 63.77 39.57 -16.22
N ARG A 33 64.88 40.00 -15.59
CA ARG A 33 65.58 39.19 -14.59
C ARG A 33 64.69 38.82 -13.39
N ASN A 34 63.90 39.76 -12.90
CA ASN A 34 62.96 39.49 -11.79
C ASN A 34 61.86 38.51 -12.20
N TYR A 35 61.31 38.62 -13.42
CA TYR A 35 60.30 37.68 -13.91
C TYR A 35 60.88 36.29 -14.15
N GLU A 36 62.12 36.18 -14.65
CA GLU A 36 62.82 34.90 -14.82
C GLU A 36 63.11 34.23 -13.47
N GLU A 37 63.48 35.00 -12.43
CA GLU A 37 63.68 34.47 -11.08
C GLU A 37 62.36 33.98 -10.45
N ASN A 38 61.27 34.74 -10.61
CA ASN A 38 59.95 34.33 -10.12
C ASN A 38 59.43 33.08 -10.84
N LYS A 39 59.63 32.98 -12.16
CA LYS A 39 59.30 31.79 -12.93
C LYS A 39 60.01 30.56 -12.36
N ARG A 40 61.32 30.64 -12.10
CA ARG A 40 62.09 29.53 -11.55
C ARG A 40 61.58 29.08 -10.17
N LYS A 41 61.25 30.04 -9.30
CA LYS A 41 60.65 29.75 -7.98
C LYS A 41 59.31 29.03 -8.10
N TYR A 42 58.45 29.46 -9.03
CA TYR A 42 57.16 28.79 -9.26
C TYR A 42 57.32 27.39 -9.87
N GLU A 43 58.30 27.18 -10.75
CA GLU A 43 58.61 25.86 -11.31
C GLU A 43 59.12 24.87 -10.25
N GLU A 44 60.01 25.32 -9.35
CA GLU A 44 60.49 24.54 -8.19
C GLU A 44 59.32 24.19 -7.24
N GLU A 45 58.45 25.14 -6.91
CA GLU A 45 57.27 24.90 -6.06
C GLU A 45 56.26 23.94 -6.72
N LEU A 46 56.02 24.08 -8.02
CA LEU A 46 55.13 23.20 -8.79
C LEU A 46 55.60 21.74 -8.77
N GLN A 47 56.91 21.50 -8.88
CA GLN A 47 57.47 20.15 -8.82
C GLN A 47 57.20 19.49 -7.46
N THR A 48 57.44 20.21 -6.36
CA THR A 48 57.20 19.68 -5.00
C THR A 48 55.72 19.37 -4.73
N LEU A 49 54.80 20.16 -5.29
CA LEU A 49 53.36 19.92 -5.15
C LEU A 49 52.89 18.71 -5.96
N ARG A 50 53.46 18.49 -7.16
CA ARG A 50 53.16 17.31 -7.99
C ARG A 50 53.61 16.00 -7.34
N GLU A 51 54.75 16.01 -6.64
CA GLU A 51 55.22 14.84 -5.88
C GLU A 51 54.27 14.50 -4.71
N LYS A 52 53.87 15.51 -3.94
CA LYS A 52 52.88 15.34 -2.85
C LYS A 52 51.52 14.87 -3.35
N TYR A 53 51.06 15.39 -4.49
CA TYR A 53 49.82 14.97 -5.13
C TYR A 53 49.86 13.47 -5.46
N LYS A 54 50.96 13.00 -6.07
CA LYS A 54 51.12 11.58 -6.44
C LYS A 54 51.16 10.66 -5.21
N GLU A 55 51.85 11.06 -4.15
CA GLU A 55 51.90 10.30 -2.89
C GLU A 55 50.51 10.16 -2.25
N LYS A 56 49.74 11.26 -2.20
CA LYS A 56 48.39 11.28 -1.66
C LYS A 56 47.40 10.48 -2.51
N GLN A 57 47.57 10.49 -3.83
CA GLN A 57 46.75 9.71 -4.76
C GLN A 57 46.95 8.20 -4.57
N ILE A 58 48.20 7.73 -4.38
CA ILE A 58 48.49 6.31 -4.11
C ILE A 58 47.83 5.90 -2.79
N ARG A 59 48.00 6.70 -1.74
CA ARG A 59 47.41 6.40 -0.42
C ARG A 59 45.87 6.43 -0.45
N PHE A 60 45.26 7.30 -1.26
CA PHE A 60 43.82 7.33 -1.48
C PHE A 60 43.35 6.01 -2.10
N GLN A 61 44.04 5.53 -3.13
CA GLN A 61 43.72 4.26 -3.80
C GLN A 61 43.83 3.06 -2.83
N GLU A 62 44.90 2.99 -2.03
CA GLU A 62 45.08 1.93 -1.02
C GLU A 62 43.95 1.89 0.04
N ILE A 63 43.39 3.05 0.40
CA ILE A 63 42.28 3.13 1.35
C ILE A 63 40.95 2.76 0.67
N ASP A 64 40.77 3.13 -0.59
CA ASP A 64 39.58 2.80 -1.37
C ASP A 64 39.49 1.29 -1.65
N ASP A 65 40.63 0.65 -1.95
CA ASP A 65 40.72 -0.81 -2.09
C ASP A 65 40.35 -1.53 -0.78
N LYS A 66 40.89 -1.07 0.36
CA LYS A 66 40.56 -1.61 1.69
C LYS A 66 39.09 -1.42 2.07
N LEU A 67 38.49 -0.28 1.70
CA LEU A 67 37.06 -0.03 1.92
C LEU A 67 36.18 -0.96 1.08
N THR A 68 36.64 -1.33 -0.12
CA THR A 68 35.94 -2.24 -1.01
C THR A 68 35.96 -3.67 -0.46
N GLU A 69 37.11 -4.14 0.02
CA GLU A 69 37.25 -5.46 0.67
C GLU A 69 36.39 -5.56 1.96
N LEU A 70 36.47 -4.56 2.84
CA LEU A 70 35.73 -4.54 4.11
C LEU A 70 34.22 -4.28 3.95
N GLY A 71 33.81 -3.60 2.87
CA GLY A 71 32.44 -3.14 2.69
C GLY A 71 31.51 -4.14 1.98
N GLY A 72 32.08 -5.09 1.24
CA GLY A 72 31.34 -6.00 0.37
C GLY A 72 31.04 -7.36 1.00
N GLU A 73 31.98 -8.29 0.83
CA GLU A 73 31.74 -9.73 1.09
C GLU A 73 31.72 -10.08 2.57
N GLU A 74 32.69 -9.60 3.36
CA GLU A 74 32.79 -9.94 4.79
C GLU A 74 31.59 -9.42 5.59
N LEU A 75 31.14 -8.20 5.27
CA LEU A 75 30.03 -7.55 5.98
C LEU A 75 28.67 -8.17 5.60
N LEU A 76 28.54 -8.67 4.36
CA LEU A 76 27.38 -9.47 3.95
C LEU A 76 27.35 -10.82 4.67
N GLU A 77 28.48 -11.50 4.79
CA GLU A 77 28.56 -12.81 5.47
C GLU A 77 28.22 -12.68 6.96
N ILE A 78 28.74 -11.64 7.63
CA ILE A 78 28.43 -11.35 9.03
C ILE A 78 26.93 -11.04 9.20
N LYS A 79 26.35 -10.21 8.33
CA LYS A 79 24.90 -9.92 8.38
C LYS A 79 24.05 -11.16 8.18
N SER A 80 24.41 -12.02 7.22
CA SER A 80 23.72 -13.28 7.00
C SER A 80 23.77 -14.18 8.25
N LYS A 81 24.91 -14.24 8.95
CA LYS A 81 25.03 -15.00 10.21
C LYS A 81 24.23 -14.38 11.34
N ILE A 82 24.21 -13.05 11.46
CA ILE A 82 23.35 -12.33 12.43
C ILE A 82 21.88 -12.67 12.20
N ASP A 83 21.42 -12.57 10.96
CA ASP A 83 20.02 -12.86 10.61
C ASP A 83 19.67 -14.34 10.88
N PHE A 84 20.58 -15.26 10.56
CA PHE A 84 20.42 -16.69 10.86
C PHE A 84 20.25 -16.95 12.37
N PHE A 85 21.19 -16.50 13.21
CA PHE A 85 21.11 -16.73 14.66
C PHE A 85 19.96 -15.98 15.33
N LYS A 86 19.56 -14.84 14.78
CA LYS A 86 18.38 -14.09 15.23
C LYS A 86 17.10 -14.86 14.93
N GLU A 87 16.99 -15.48 13.76
CA GLU A 87 15.86 -16.32 13.40
C GLU A 87 15.79 -17.58 14.27
N GLU A 88 16.92 -18.27 14.50
CA GLU A 88 16.99 -19.43 15.39
C GLU A 88 16.60 -19.08 16.84
N ALA A 89 17.05 -17.93 17.35
CA ALA A 89 16.66 -17.45 18.67
C ALA A 89 15.15 -17.13 18.77
N ILE A 90 14.55 -16.59 17.72
CA ILE A 90 13.09 -16.34 17.67
C ILE A 90 12.33 -17.68 17.71
N LYS A 91 12.72 -18.64 16.85
CA LYS A 91 12.10 -19.98 16.79
C LYS A 91 12.19 -20.70 18.13
N ALA A 92 13.36 -20.70 18.76
CA ALA A 92 13.55 -21.31 20.09
C ALA A 92 12.66 -20.65 21.14
N LYS A 93 12.54 -19.31 21.12
CA LYS A 93 11.70 -18.56 22.07
C LYS A 93 10.20 -18.83 21.89
N GLU A 94 9.73 -18.96 20.66
CA GLU A 94 8.33 -19.32 20.38
C GLU A 94 8.01 -20.74 20.88
N LYS A 95 8.89 -21.71 20.62
CA LYS A 95 8.75 -23.08 21.15
C LYS A 95 8.79 -23.13 22.68
N ILE A 96 9.67 -22.36 23.32
CA ILE A 96 9.71 -22.23 24.79
C ILE A 96 8.36 -21.73 25.32
N ASN A 97 7.80 -20.68 24.70
CA ASN A 97 6.51 -20.14 25.11
C ASN A 97 5.39 -21.18 24.93
N TYR A 98 5.39 -21.91 23.81
CA TYR A 98 4.46 -23.01 23.57
C TYR A 98 4.54 -24.08 24.66
N TYR A 99 5.74 -24.62 24.93
CA TYR A 99 5.94 -25.65 25.95
C TYR A 99 5.59 -25.16 27.35
N ARG A 100 5.89 -23.90 27.70
CA ARG A 100 5.49 -23.32 28.99
C ARG A 100 3.97 -23.20 29.13
N LYS A 101 3.27 -22.84 28.06
CA LYS A 101 1.81 -22.78 28.06
C LYS A 101 1.18 -24.16 28.21
N GLU A 102 1.63 -25.15 27.42
CA GLU A 102 1.15 -26.53 27.58
C GLU A 102 1.46 -27.09 28.97
N LEU A 103 2.65 -26.81 29.52
CA LEU A 103 2.99 -27.22 30.88
C LEU A 103 2.05 -26.60 31.92
N ALA A 104 1.68 -25.32 31.78
CA ALA A 104 0.75 -24.69 32.70
C ALA A 104 -0.65 -25.33 32.62
N GLU A 105 -1.14 -25.62 31.41
CA GLU A 105 -2.42 -26.30 31.19
C GLU A 105 -2.40 -27.72 31.78
N LYS A 106 -1.37 -28.52 31.49
CA LYS A 106 -1.24 -29.89 32.02
C LYS A 106 -1.03 -29.95 33.52
N ASN A 107 -0.30 -28.99 34.12
CA ASN A 107 -0.21 -28.87 35.57
C ASN A 107 -1.56 -28.49 36.21
N GLY A 108 -2.37 -27.67 35.51
CA GLY A 108 -3.75 -27.38 35.91
C GLY A 108 -4.63 -28.63 35.91
N GLU A 109 -4.63 -29.37 34.79
CA GLU A 109 -5.34 -30.66 34.66
C GLU A 109 -4.90 -31.67 35.74
N LEU A 110 -3.60 -31.75 36.02
CA LEU A 110 -3.06 -32.62 37.06
C LEU A 110 -3.61 -32.24 38.44
N HIS A 111 -3.68 -30.94 38.76
CA HIS A 111 -4.19 -30.48 40.04
C HIS A 111 -5.69 -30.79 40.23
N GLU A 112 -6.48 -30.63 39.18
CA GLU A 112 -7.91 -30.97 39.20
C GLU A 112 -8.13 -32.46 39.41
N ILE A 113 -7.35 -33.30 38.72
CA ILE A 113 -7.41 -34.76 38.85
C ILE A 113 -6.96 -35.21 40.23
N GLU A 114 -5.90 -34.62 40.79
CA GLU A 114 -5.47 -34.91 42.16
C GLU A 114 -6.54 -34.52 43.19
N ALA A 115 -7.26 -33.43 42.98
CA ALA A 115 -8.37 -33.02 43.83
C ALA A 115 -9.57 -33.99 43.70
N LEU A 116 -9.88 -34.46 42.48
CA LEU A 116 -10.91 -35.46 42.23
C LEU A 116 -10.57 -36.79 42.90
N LEU A 117 -9.32 -37.25 42.76
CA LEU A 117 -8.85 -38.50 43.35
C LEU A 117 -8.97 -38.47 44.87
N LYS A 118 -8.60 -37.37 45.53
CA LYS A 118 -8.77 -37.20 46.98
C LYS A 118 -10.24 -37.27 47.43
N LYS A 119 -11.19 -36.81 46.62
CA LYS A 119 -12.63 -36.93 46.91
C LYS A 119 -13.08 -38.39 46.81
N ILE A 120 -12.68 -39.07 45.72
CA ILE A 120 -12.99 -40.48 45.49
C ILE A 120 -12.40 -41.37 46.61
N GLU A 121 -11.16 -41.15 47.02
CA GLU A 121 -10.54 -41.87 48.15
C GLU A 121 -11.27 -41.65 49.48
N LYS A 122 -11.91 -40.49 49.67
CA LYS A 122 -12.72 -40.22 50.85
C LYS A 122 -14.05 -40.99 50.78
N GLU A 123 -14.70 -40.98 49.63
CA GLU A 123 -15.93 -41.76 49.37
C GLU A 123 -15.69 -43.26 49.56
N GLU A 124 -14.61 -43.81 49.01
CA GLU A 124 -14.19 -45.20 49.18
C GLU A 124 -14.09 -45.58 50.66
N LYS A 125 -13.43 -44.74 51.48
CA LYS A 125 -13.30 -44.95 52.93
C LYS A 125 -14.64 -44.91 53.67
N GLU A 126 -15.59 -44.10 53.21
CA GLU A 126 -16.94 -44.04 53.81
C GLU A 126 -17.74 -45.32 53.50
N TYR A 127 -17.68 -45.81 52.26
CA TYR A 127 -18.33 -47.07 51.88
C TYR A 127 -17.71 -48.28 52.60
N LEU A 128 -16.38 -48.32 52.76
CA LEU A 128 -15.70 -49.35 53.56
C LEU A 128 -16.15 -49.38 55.03
N LYS A 129 -16.42 -48.21 55.63
CA LYS A 129 -16.95 -48.13 57.00
C LYS A 129 -18.39 -48.64 57.07
N LYS A 130 -19.26 -48.21 56.14
CA LYS A 130 -20.66 -48.66 56.08
C LYS A 130 -20.76 -50.16 55.88
N LYS A 131 -19.95 -50.73 54.98
CA LYS A 131 -19.87 -52.17 54.73
C LYS A 131 -19.58 -52.95 56.01
N LYS A 132 -18.55 -52.55 56.78
CA LYS A 132 -18.21 -53.19 58.07
C LYS A 132 -19.32 -53.08 59.11
N GLN A 133 -20.08 -51.99 59.11
CA GLN A 133 -21.19 -51.80 60.05
C GLN A 133 -22.35 -52.77 59.75
N ILE A 134 -22.77 -52.86 58.49
CA ILE A 134 -23.87 -53.73 58.08
C ILE A 134 -23.50 -55.21 58.22
N GLU A 135 -22.27 -55.60 57.88
CA GLU A 135 -21.77 -56.96 58.10
C GLU A 135 -21.88 -57.37 59.58
N GLY A 136 -21.60 -56.44 60.51
CA GLY A 136 -21.75 -56.68 61.95
C GLY A 136 -23.20 -56.71 62.45
N GLU A 137 -24.15 -56.11 61.72
CA GLU A 137 -25.59 -56.17 62.03
C GLU A 137 -26.23 -57.45 61.51
N ILE A 138 -25.84 -57.92 60.33
CA ILE A 138 -26.21 -59.22 59.76
C ILE A 138 -25.83 -60.35 60.74
N GLU A 139 -24.58 -60.35 61.24
CA GLU A 139 -24.11 -61.38 62.17
C GLU A 139 -24.88 -61.42 63.50
N LYS A 140 -25.46 -60.30 63.93
CA LYS A 140 -26.32 -60.24 65.12
C LYS A 140 -27.72 -60.79 64.83
N CYS A 141 -28.30 -60.42 63.69
CA CYS A 141 -29.65 -60.83 63.31
C CYS A 141 -29.73 -62.35 63.05
N ASP A 142 -28.70 -62.93 62.42
CA ASP A 142 -28.57 -64.38 62.25
C ASP A 142 -28.57 -65.15 63.59
N LYS A 143 -27.86 -64.65 64.60
CA LYS A 143 -27.80 -65.26 65.93
C LYS A 143 -29.14 -65.18 66.68
N GLU A 144 -29.96 -64.18 66.39
CA GLU A 144 -31.30 -64.03 66.96
C GLU A 144 -32.29 -64.98 66.29
N LEU A 145 -32.22 -65.10 64.95
CA LEU A 145 -33.06 -66.01 64.18
C LEU A 145 -32.88 -67.48 64.57
N GLN A 146 -31.63 -67.92 64.76
CA GLN A 146 -31.34 -69.30 65.20
C GLN A 146 -32.00 -69.65 66.54
N LYS A 147 -32.12 -68.69 67.47
CA LYS A 147 -32.77 -68.91 68.77
C LYS A 147 -34.29 -69.07 68.64
N ILE A 148 -34.92 -68.25 67.80
CA ILE A 148 -36.37 -68.27 67.58
C ILE A 148 -36.78 -69.57 66.86
N GLU A 149 -35.99 -70.03 65.90
CA GLU A 149 -36.23 -71.30 65.19
C GLU A 149 -36.21 -72.51 66.14
N GLU A 150 -35.29 -72.54 67.11
CA GLU A 150 -35.23 -73.60 68.14
C GLU A 150 -36.45 -73.60 69.07
N GLU A 151 -36.99 -72.43 69.42
CA GLU A 151 -38.20 -72.30 70.26
C GLU A 151 -39.48 -72.72 69.55
N ILE A 152 -39.63 -72.35 68.26
CA ILE A 152 -40.77 -72.78 67.43
C ILE A 152 -40.77 -74.31 67.25
N LYS A 153 -39.59 -74.92 67.09
CA LYS A 153 -39.46 -76.37 66.93
C LYS A 153 -39.95 -77.14 68.17
N LYS A 154 -39.58 -76.69 69.37
CA LYS A 154 -40.05 -77.27 70.64
C LYS A 154 -41.56 -77.15 70.82
N ARG A 155 -42.15 -75.99 70.50
CA ARG A 155 -43.59 -75.75 70.65
C ARG A 155 -44.45 -76.50 69.63
N LYS A 156 -43.94 -76.75 68.42
CA LYS A 156 -44.65 -77.53 67.39
C LYS A 156 -44.79 -79.02 67.76
N GLU A 157 -43.80 -79.60 68.43
CA GLU A 157 -43.84 -80.99 68.91
C GLU A 157 -44.95 -81.23 69.97
N GLU A 158 -45.43 -80.18 70.65
CA GLU A 158 -46.49 -80.26 71.67
C GLU A 158 -47.93 -80.25 71.08
N ILE A 159 -48.12 -79.83 69.82
CA ILE A 159 -49.45 -79.59 69.21
C ILE A 159 -49.93 -80.77 68.34
N GLU A 160 -49.06 -81.71 67.97
CA GLU A 160 -49.37 -82.83 67.05
C GLU A 160 -50.32 -83.92 67.61
N LYS A 161 -50.78 -83.81 68.87
CA LYS A 161 -51.81 -84.68 69.41
C LYS A 161 -53.11 -83.89 69.57
N THR A 162 -54.08 -84.05 68.66
CA THR A 162 -55.56 -84.19 68.88
C THR A 162 -56.42 -83.76 67.66
N ASP A 163 -57.42 -84.59 67.35
CA ASP A 163 -58.72 -84.42 66.63
C ASP A 163 -58.89 -84.32 65.09
N GLU A 164 -59.69 -85.27 64.57
CA GLU A 164 -60.10 -85.46 63.15
C GLU A 164 -61.06 -84.38 62.60
N LYS A 165 -61.82 -83.64 63.44
CA LYS A 165 -62.71 -82.55 62.94
C LYS A 165 -61.94 -81.29 62.52
N THR A 166 -60.73 -81.12 63.03
CA THR A 166 -59.78 -80.08 62.59
C THR A 166 -59.30 -80.35 61.17
N VAL A 167 -59.18 -81.63 60.79
CA VAL A 167 -58.68 -82.07 59.47
C VAL A 167 -59.66 -81.73 58.34
N GLU A 168 -60.97 -81.80 58.59
CA GLU A 168 -61.99 -81.56 57.57
C GLU A 168 -62.13 -80.06 57.23
N ILE A 169 -62.20 -79.18 58.23
CA ILE A 169 -62.21 -77.72 58.02
C ILE A 169 -60.84 -77.26 57.47
N SER A 170 -59.74 -77.90 57.88
CA SER A 170 -58.41 -77.65 57.28
C SER A 170 -58.34 -78.02 55.80
N ARG A 171 -59.04 -79.07 55.35
CA ARG A 171 -59.13 -79.43 53.91
C ARG A 171 -59.92 -78.39 53.11
N GLU A 172 -60.99 -77.80 53.66
CA GLU A 172 -61.71 -76.70 53.00
C GLU A 172 -60.89 -75.42 52.95
N ILE A 173 -60.20 -75.07 54.05
CA ILE A 173 -59.26 -73.94 54.08
C ILE A 173 -58.12 -74.19 53.08
N ALA A 174 -57.61 -75.41 52.95
CA ALA A 174 -56.58 -75.76 51.96
C ALA A 174 -57.07 -75.59 50.51
N LYS A 175 -58.34 -75.90 50.20
CA LYS A 175 -58.92 -75.63 48.87
C LYS A 175 -59.04 -74.14 48.57
N ILE A 176 -59.53 -73.35 49.53
CA ILE A 176 -59.63 -71.88 49.37
C ILE A 176 -58.22 -71.26 49.28
N LYS A 177 -57.25 -71.76 50.05
CA LYS A 177 -55.84 -71.36 49.95
C LYS A 177 -55.29 -71.63 48.55
N LYS A 178 -55.52 -72.82 47.99
CA LYS A 178 -55.09 -73.14 46.62
C LYS A 178 -55.73 -72.22 45.56
N GLN A 179 -56.99 -71.82 45.73
CA GLN A 179 -57.64 -70.86 44.83
C GLN A 179 -57.07 -69.44 44.98
N LEU A 180 -56.79 -69.01 46.22
CA LEU A 180 -56.12 -67.74 46.50
C LEU A 180 -54.68 -67.72 45.97
N GLU A 181 -53.98 -68.84 46.03
CA GLU A 181 -52.63 -69.02 45.50
C GLU A 181 -52.64 -68.89 43.97
N ASN A 182 -53.55 -69.58 43.29
CA ASN A 182 -53.73 -69.43 41.84
C ASN A 182 -54.09 -68.00 41.41
N ILE A 183 -55.02 -67.33 42.11
CA ILE A 183 -55.38 -65.93 41.80
C ILE A 183 -54.23 -64.97 42.15
N ALA A 184 -53.47 -65.23 43.21
CA ALA A 184 -52.28 -64.46 43.54
C ALA A 184 -51.18 -64.62 42.48
N GLU A 185 -50.99 -65.83 41.94
CA GLU A 185 -50.09 -66.08 40.80
C GLU A 185 -50.58 -65.37 39.53
N GLU A 186 -51.88 -65.39 39.23
CA GLU A 186 -52.47 -64.63 38.11
C GLU A 186 -52.28 -63.12 38.28
N ILE A 187 -52.55 -62.56 39.46
CA ILE A 187 -52.32 -61.13 39.76
C ILE A 187 -50.83 -60.80 39.69
N HIS A 188 -49.96 -61.66 40.21
CA HIS A 188 -48.51 -61.44 40.19
C HIS A 188 -47.97 -61.44 38.76
N SER A 189 -48.39 -62.39 37.93
CA SER A 189 -48.02 -62.44 36.51
C SER A 189 -48.54 -61.22 35.75
N MET A 190 -49.79 -60.79 35.96
CA MET A 190 -50.35 -59.57 35.36
C MET A 190 -49.67 -58.29 35.86
N LYS A 191 -49.25 -58.21 37.14
CA LYS A 191 -48.48 -57.08 37.68
C LYS A 191 -47.10 -56.99 37.05
N LEU A 192 -46.41 -58.13 36.89
CA LEU A 192 -45.14 -58.18 36.17
C LEU A 192 -45.31 -57.75 34.71
N GLU A 193 -46.41 -58.13 34.06
CA GLU A 193 -46.75 -57.68 32.71
C GLU A 193 -47.05 -56.18 32.66
N ALA A 194 -47.81 -55.64 33.61
CA ALA A 194 -48.08 -54.21 33.72
C ALA A 194 -46.81 -53.39 33.98
N ASP A 195 -45.90 -53.86 34.84
CA ASP A 195 -44.62 -53.21 35.11
C ASP A 195 -43.72 -53.21 33.85
N ARG A 196 -43.71 -54.30 33.09
CA ARG A 196 -43.01 -54.35 31.78
C ARG A 196 -43.59 -53.34 30.79
N ILE A 197 -44.92 -53.29 30.66
CA ILE A 197 -45.61 -52.34 29.77
C ILE A 197 -45.37 -50.90 30.24
N LYS A 198 -45.35 -50.66 31.56
CA LYS A 198 -45.04 -49.33 32.14
C LYS A 198 -43.61 -48.89 31.82
N GLN A 199 -42.63 -49.78 32.00
CA GLN A 199 -41.25 -49.50 31.62
C GLN A 199 -41.12 -49.18 30.12
N GLN A 200 -41.83 -49.91 29.27
CA GLN A 200 -41.90 -49.61 27.84
C GLN A 200 -42.54 -48.23 27.58
N LYS A 201 -43.66 -47.90 28.26
CA LYS A 201 -44.34 -46.62 28.15
C LYS A 201 -43.43 -45.45 28.54
N ASP A 202 -42.76 -45.56 29.69
CA ASP A 202 -41.88 -44.52 30.22
C ASP A 202 -40.62 -44.37 29.35
N SER A 203 -40.09 -45.47 28.80
CA SER A 203 -38.98 -45.44 27.85
C SER A 203 -39.36 -44.70 26.55
N ILE A 204 -40.55 -44.98 25.99
CA ILE A 204 -41.03 -44.28 24.78
C ILE A 204 -41.32 -42.80 25.08
N PHE A 205 -41.79 -42.46 26.28
CA PHE A 205 -42.00 -41.08 26.69
C PHE A 205 -40.69 -40.28 26.73
N SER A 206 -39.63 -40.85 27.31
CA SER A 206 -38.31 -40.21 27.31
C SER A 206 -37.78 -40.00 25.88
N GLN A 207 -37.95 -40.99 25.00
CA GLN A 207 -37.59 -40.85 23.58
C GLN A 207 -38.39 -39.73 22.89
N LEU A 208 -39.68 -39.60 23.18
CA LEU A 208 -40.51 -38.51 22.65
C LEU A 208 -40.01 -37.14 23.10
N ALA A 209 -39.64 -36.99 24.37
CA ALA A 209 -39.09 -35.74 24.90
C ALA A 209 -37.77 -35.36 24.22
N GLU A 210 -36.86 -36.32 24.02
CA GLU A 210 -35.58 -36.11 23.32
C GLU A 210 -35.78 -35.69 21.84
N ILE A 211 -36.73 -36.32 21.16
CA ILE A 211 -37.09 -35.98 19.77
C ILE A 211 -37.72 -34.58 19.70
N GLU A 212 -38.55 -34.21 20.67
CA GLU A 212 -39.20 -32.89 20.73
C GLU A 212 -38.21 -31.75 20.99
N GLU A 213 -37.21 -31.99 21.85
CA GLU A 213 -36.10 -31.07 22.08
C GLU A 213 -35.26 -30.88 20.80
N SER A 214 -34.93 -32.00 20.14
CA SER A 214 -34.19 -31.98 18.87
C SER A 214 -34.96 -31.30 17.73
N LYS A 215 -36.29 -31.48 17.69
CA LYS A 215 -37.16 -30.77 16.75
C LYS A 215 -37.12 -29.26 17.01
N SER A 216 -37.24 -28.85 18.26
CA SER A 216 -37.22 -27.42 18.65
C SER A 216 -35.89 -26.75 18.31
N SER A 217 -34.77 -27.44 18.50
CA SER A 217 -33.44 -26.90 18.15
C SER A 217 -33.29 -26.68 16.64
N PHE A 218 -33.72 -27.64 15.80
CA PHE A 218 -33.71 -27.47 14.34
C PHE A 218 -34.66 -26.37 13.85
N GLU A 219 -35.79 -26.15 14.52
CA GLU A 219 -36.71 -25.04 14.20
C GLU A 219 -36.10 -23.66 14.48
N LEU A 220 -35.30 -23.54 15.54
CA LEU A 220 -34.55 -22.32 15.86
C LEU A 220 -33.43 -22.08 14.84
N GLU A 221 -32.61 -23.10 14.55
CA GLU A 221 -31.51 -22.99 13.57
C GLU A 221 -32.06 -22.61 12.17
N LEU A 222 -33.22 -23.17 11.78
CA LEU A 222 -33.87 -22.81 10.52
C LEU A 222 -34.33 -21.34 10.46
N LYS A 223 -34.81 -20.79 11.59
CA LYS A 223 -35.23 -19.38 11.67
C LYS A 223 -34.02 -18.45 11.56
N GLU A 224 -32.92 -18.77 12.22
CA GLU A 224 -31.67 -18.00 12.16
C GLU A 224 -31.11 -17.96 10.73
N ILE A 225 -30.99 -19.14 10.08
CA ILE A 225 -30.50 -19.22 8.69
C ILE A 225 -31.40 -18.43 7.74
N LYS A 226 -32.73 -18.51 7.89
CA LYS A 226 -33.68 -17.73 7.07
C LYS A 226 -33.51 -16.23 7.26
N TRP A 227 -33.23 -15.79 8.48
CA TRP A 227 -32.97 -14.38 8.78
C TRP A 227 -31.65 -13.90 8.17
N GLU A 228 -30.58 -14.69 8.29
CA GLU A 228 -29.27 -14.37 7.71
C GLU A 228 -29.31 -14.25 6.17
N ILE A 229 -29.95 -15.22 5.49
CA ILE A 229 -30.15 -15.16 4.03
C ILE A 229 -30.91 -13.88 3.65
N GLY A 230 -31.91 -13.50 4.44
CA GLY A 230 -32.69 -12.28 4.22
C GLY A 230 -31.91 -10.98 4.39
N GLN A 231 -30.92 -10.94 5.29
CA GLN A 231 -30.03 -9.78 5.47
C GLN A 231 -29.01 -9.68 4.34
N LEU A 232 -28.33 -10.79 4.04
CA LEU A 232 -27.34 -10.85 2.96
C LEU A 232 -27.94 -10.50 1.59
N GLY A 233 -29.17 -10.96 1.32
CA GLY A 233 -29.87 -10.62 0.08
C GLY A 233 -30.33 -9.15 -0.02
N LYS A 234 -30.44 -8.42 1.11
CA LYS A 234 -30.67 -6.97 1.09
C LYS A 234 -29.38 -6.21 0.82
N GLU A 235 -28.29 -6.59 1.49
CA GLU A 235 -26.96 -6.03 1.26
C GLU A 235 -26.51 -6.22 -0.19
N GLU A 236 -26.73 -7.39 -0.78
CA GLU A 236 -26.47 -7.67 -2.20
C GLU A 236 -27.19 -6.67 -3.12
N LYS A 237 -28.50 -6.46 -2.90
CA LYS A 237 -29.28 -5.53 -3.71
C LYS A 237 -28.84 -4.07 -3.56
N GLU A 238 -28.40 -3.67 -2.38
CA GLU A 238 -27.86 -2.32 -2.16
C GLU A 238 -26.49 -2.14 -2.83
N VAL A 239 -25.58 -3.12 -2.70
CA VAL A 239 -24.26 -3.09 -3.35
C VAL A 239 -24.41 -3.12 -4.87
N ALA A 240 -25.29 -3.96 -5.41
CA ALA A 240 -25.56 -4.01 -6.85
C ALA A 240 -26.10 -2.69 -7.41
N ARG A 241 -27.06 -2.05 -6.71
CA ARG A 241 -27.59 -0.73 -7.11
C ARG A 241 -26.53 0.37 -7.05
N LYS A 242 -25.68 0.36 -6.01
CA LYS A 242 -24.58 1.33 -5.88
C LYS A 242 -23.54 1.12 -6.99
N LYS A 243 -23.18 -0.13 -7.27
CA LYS A 243 -22.25 -0.48 -8.35
C LYS A 243 -22.75 -0.02 -9.72
N GLU A 244 -24.00 -0.32 -10.07
CA GLU A 244 -24.60 0.09 -11.34
C GLU A 244 -24.62 1.61 -11.51
N LYS A 245 -24.93 2.35 -10.42
CA LYS A 245 -24.90 3.81 -10.42
C LYS A 245 -23.48 4.35 -10.65
N LEU A 246 -22.50 3.84 -9.90
CA LEU A 246 -21.10 4.27 -10.01
C LEU A 246 -20.47 3.92 -11.36
N GLU A 247 -20.79 2.76 -11.94
CA GLU A 247 -20.35 2.39 -13.29
C GLU A 247 -20.92 3.36 -14.34
N LYS A 248 -22.20 3.74 -14.20
CA LYS A 248 -22.81 4.72 -15.10
C LYS A 248 -22.13 6.10 -14.97
N ASP A 249 -21.93 6.57 -13.74
CA ASP A 249 -21.28 7.85 -13.46
C ASP A 249 -19.82 7.86 -13.98
N PHE A 250 -19.10 6.74 -13.84
CA PHE A 250 -17.76 6.54 -14.40
C PHE A 250 -17.73 6.66 -15.93
N PHE A 251 -18.67 5.98 -16.62
CA PHE A 251 -18.76 6.05 -18.08
C PHE A 251 -19.10 7.45 -18.58
N GLU A 252 -20.00 8.16 -17.89
CA GLU A 252 -20.35 9.55 -18.23
C GLU A 252 -19.14 10.48 -18.06
N LYS A 253 -18.40 10.36 -16.96
CA LYS A 253 -17.21 11.17 -16.68
C LYS A 253 -16.04 10.88 -17.61
N LYS A 254 -15.80 9.62 -17.94
CA LYS A 254 -14.77 9.21 -18.91
C LYS A 254 -15.06 9.72 -20.32
N ARG A 255 -16.35 9.82 -20.68
CA ARG A 255 -16.78 10.46 -21.94
C ARG A 255 -16.55 11.97 -21.91
N GLU A 256 -16.83 12.63 -20.79
CA GLU A 256 -16.54 14.06 -20.57
C GLU A 256 -15.02 14.34 -20.69
N GLU A 257 -14.18 13.51 -20.07
CA GLU A 257 -12.70 13.59 -20.15
C GLU A 257 -12.20 13.48 -21.60
N ALA A 258 -12.68 12.50 -22.35
CA ALA A 258 -12.28 12.29 -23.74
C ALA A 258 -12.67 13.48 -24.63
N ALA A 259 -13.88 14.03 -24.44
CA ALA A 259 -14.35 15.18 -25.19
C ALA A 259 -13.52 16.45 -24.90
N LEU A 260 -13.20 16.69 -23.62
CA LEU A 260 -12.38 17.84 -23.22
C LEU A 260 -10.92 17.70 -23.64
N SER A 261 -10.36 16.48 -23.61
CA SER A 261 -8.99 16.22 -24.08
C SER A 261 -8.84 16.50 -25.57
N GLU A 262 -9.84 16.11 -26.37
CA GLU A 262 -9.85 16.42 -27.81
C GLU A 262 -10.00 17.93 -28.05
N LYS A 263 -10.86 18.61 -27.28
CA LYS A 263 -11.01 20.07 -27.36
C LYS A 263 -9.73 20.82 -26.99
N LEU A 264 -9.02 20.36 -25.94
CA LEU A 264 -7.73 20.92 -25.53
C LEU A 264 -6.70 20.83 -26.64
N ARG A 265 -6.61 19.67 -27.30
CA ARG A 265 -5.70 19.44 -28.43
C ARG A 265 -5.97 20.38 -29.60
N GLN A 266 -7.24 20.64 -29.91
CA GLN A 266 -7.62 21.58 -30.97
C GLN A 266 -7.17 23.01 -30.64
N ILE A 267 -7.37 23.45 -29.40
CA ILE A 267 -6.97 24.79 -28.94
C ILE A 267 -5.45 24.95 -28.94
N GLU A 268 -4.69 23.93 -28.54
CA GLU A 268 -3.22 23.96 -28.58
C GLU A 268 -2.68 24.17 -30.00
N ILE A 269 -3.29 23.51 -30.99
CA ILE A 269 -2.94 23.70 -32.41
C ILE A 269 -3.24 25.14 -32.86
N GLU A 270 -4.40 25.70 -32.47
CA GLU A 270 -4.78 27.08 -32.79
C GLU A 270 -3.82 28.11 -32.15
N ILE A 271 -3.43 27.90 -30.89
CA ILE A 271 -2.48 28.76 -30.17
C ILE A 271 -1.11 28.77 -30.87
N ILE A 272 -0.59 27.61 -31.26
CA ILE A 272 0.69 27.51 -31.99
C ILE A 272 0.61 28.28 -33.31
N HIS A 273 -0.50 28.18 -34.04
CA HIS A 273 -0.70 28.91 -35.29
C HIS A 273 -0.71 30.44 -35.06
N LEU A 274 -1.46 30.91 -34.07
CA LEU A 274 -1.55 32.34 -33.71
C LEU A 274 -0.19 32.89 -33.25
N GLN A 275 0.58 32.13 -32.47
CA GLN A 275 1.93 32.52 -32.04
C GLN A 275 2.90 32.67 -33.22
N GLN A 276 2.82 31.77 -34.21
CA GLN A 276 3.64 31.86 -35.43
C GLN A 276 3.26 33.08 -36.28
N GLU A 277 1.96 33.41 -36.38
CA GLU A 277 1.49 34.60 -37.11
C GLU A 277 1.95 35.89 -36.40
N LEU A 278 1.86 35.93 -35.07
CA LEU A 278 2.35 37.04 -34.24
C LEU A 278 3.85 37.28 -34.40
N ALA A 279 4.66 36.22 -34.36
CA ALA A 279 6.10 36.30 -34.54
C ALA A 279 6.48 36.83 -35.93
N LYS A 280 5.78 36.41 -36.98
CA LYS A 280 5.97 36.91 -38.35
C LYS A 280 5.60 38.38 -38.50
N LEU A 281 4.58 38.86 -37.79
CA LEU A 281 4.15 40.25 -37.83
C LEU A 281 5.10 41.17 -37.05
N ARG A 282 5.53 40.75 -35.83
CA ARG A 282 6.50 41.51 -35.03
C ARG A 282 7.86 41.65 -35.72
N ALA A 283 8.38 40.58 -36.30
CA ALA A 283 9.64 40.61 -37.04
C ALA A 283 9.60 41.54 -38.27
N LYS A 284 8.41 41.84 -38.80
CA LYS A 284 8.23 42.80 -39.91
C LYS A 284 8.15 44.25 -39.45
N GLU A 285 7.66 44.49 -38.23
CA GLU A 285 7.49 45.83 -37.63
C GLU A 285 8.85 46.44 -37.23
N ASP A 286 9.79 45.62 -36.73
CA ASP A 286 11.12 46.05 -36.28
C ASP A 286 12.02 46.62 -37.40
N MET A 287 11.67 46.37 -38.67
CA MET A 287 12.51 46.66 -39.84
C MET A 287 12.14 47.95 -40.60
N ALA A 288 11.20 48.78 -40.13
CA ALA A 288 10.68 49.92 -40.91
C ALA A 288 10.95 51.34 -40.33
N SER A 289 11.63 52.15 -41.15
CA SER A 289 11.49 53.61 -41.41
C SER A 289 11.62 54.68 -40.32
N LEU A 290 11.76 54.40 -39.01
CA LEU A 290 11.98 55.47 -38.02
C LEU A 290 13.45 55.65 -37.65
N SER A 291 13.90 56.91 -37.58
CA SER A 291 15.20 57.27 -37.02
C SER A 291 15.33 56.82 -35.56
N ALA A 292 16.51 56.32 -35.17
CA ALA A 292 16.77 55.79 -33.83
C ALA A 292 16.40 56.79 -32.70
N ALA A 293 16.69 58.08 -32.92
CA ALA A 293 16.31 59.17 -32.01
C ALA A 293 14.77 59.26 -31.81
N THR A 294 14.00 59.14 -32.88
CA THR A 294 12.54 59.26 -32.85
C THR A 294 11.90 58.04 -32.17
N ARG A 295 12.42 56.84 -32.45
CA ARG A 295 11.98 55.59 -31.81
C ARG A 295 12.14 55.65 -30.29
N GLU A 296 13.28 56.16 -29.84
CA GLU A 296 13.58 56.22 -28.42
C GLU A 296 12.70 57.24 -27.68
N ILE A 297 12.41 58.38 -28.30
CA ILE A 297 11.48 59.37 -27.70
C ILE A 297 10.04 58.84 -27.66
N LEU A 298 9.61 58.08 -28.68
CA LEU A 298 8.30 57.43 -28.65
C LEU A 298 8.23 56.34 -27.56
N ARG A 299 9.32 55.60 -27.34
CA ARG A 299 9.42 54.69 -26.20
C ARG A 299 9.24 55.41 -24.86
N LEU A 300 9.88 56.57 -24.68
CA LEU A 300 9.71 57.38 -23.46
C LEU A 300 8.27 57.87 -23.26
N ARG A 301 7.53 58.10 -24.36
CA ARG A 301 6.09 58.42 -24.31
C ARG A 301 5.29 57.20 -23.85
N ASP A 302 5.51 56.04 -24.47
CA ASP A 302 4.74 54.82 -24.22
C ASP A 302 5.01 54.27 -22.81
N GLU A 303 6.25 54.36 -22.33
CA GLU A 303 6.65 54.05 -20.94
C GLU A 303 6.25 55.19 -19.95
N SER A 304 5.64 56.28 -20.44
CA SER A 304 5.18 57.43 -19.64
C SER A 304 6.26 58.12 -18.79
N ILE A 305 7.52 58.02 -19.20
CA ILE A 305 8.69 58.57 -18.49
C ILE A 305 8.72 60.10 -18.61
N ILE A 306 8.46 60.63 -19.82
CA ILE A 306 8.34 62.07 -20.06
C ILE A 306 6.91 62.35 -20.50
N ARG A 307 6.14 63.02 -19.64
CA ARG A 307 4.78 63.47 -19.96
C ARG A 307 4.83 64.72 -20.84
N GLY A 308 3.86 64.84 -21.76
CA GLY A 308 3.74 65.97 -22.69
C GLY A 308 4.30 65.71 -24.09
N ILE A 309 4.64 64.46 -24.44
CA ILE A 309 4.96 64.05 -25.82
C ILE A 309 3.67 63.50 -26.45
N HIS A 310 3.21 64.06 -27.57
CA HIS A 310 1.96 63.63 -28.21
C HIS A 310 2.19 62.55 -29.28
N GLY A 311 3.35 62.55 -29.94
CA GLY A 311 3.68 61.62 -31.03
C GLY A 311 4.31 62.34 -32.22
N ILE A 312 4.56 61.61 -33.30
CA ILE A 312 5.06 62.21 -34.56
C ILE A 312 3.92 62.76 -35.41
N VAL A 313 4.19 63.77 -36.25
CA VAL A 313 3.14 64.36 -37.12
C VAL A 313 2.47 63.32 -38.02
N ALA A 314 3.22 62.33 -38.52
CA ALA A 314 2.66 61.25 -39.31
C ALA A 314 1.73 60.29 -38.53
N GLU A 315 1.85 60.19 -37.21
CA GLU A 315 0.93 59.39 -36.38
C GLU A 315 -0.37 60.16 -36.08
N LEU A 316 -0.28 61.49 -36.00
CA LEU A 316 -1.36 62.37 -35.59
C LEU A 316 -2.33 62.76 -36.73
N GLY A 317 -2.06 62.33 -37.96
CA GLY A 317 -2.84 62.65 -39.16
C GLY A 317 -3.44 61.42 -39.84
N LYS A 318 -4.65 61.55 -40.39
CA LYS A 318 -5.32 60.53 -41.21
C LYS A 318 -5.45 61.01 -42.64
N VAL A 319 -5.07 60.16 -43.59
CA VAL A 319 -5.01 60.48 -45.02
C VAL A 319 -5.85 59.47 -45.81
N GLU A 320 -6.55 59.94 -46.84
CA GLU A 320 -7.24 59.06 -47.80
C GLU A 320 -6.24 58.44 -48.78
N GLU A 321 -6.44 57.15 -49.11
CA GLU A 321 -5.47 56.35 -49.88
C GLU A 321 -5.03 57.00 -51.20
N LYS A 322 -5.97 57.66 -51.90
CA LYS A 322 -5.71 58.40 -53.15
C LYS A 322 -4.69 59.53 -53.03
N TYR A 323 -4.48 60.09 -51.84
CA TYR A 323 -3.56 61.21 -51.60
C TYR A 323 -2.33 60.79 -50.79
N ARG A 324 -2.27 59.53 -50.35
CA ARG A 324 -1.22 59.00 -49.46
C ARG A 324 0.17 59.29 -50.00
N LYS A 325 0.44 58.91 -51.25
CA LYS A 325 1.76 59.07 -51.89
C LYS A 325 2.19 60.54 -51.99
N ALA A 326 1.29 61.41 -52.42
CA ALA A 326 1.56 62.84 -52.55
C ALA A 326 1.85 63.49 -51.19
N LEU A 327 1.07 63.16 -50.17
CA LEU A 327 1.21 63.73 -48.84
C LEU A 327 2.44 63.20 -48.10
N GLU A 328 2.80 61.93 -48.28
CA GLU A 328 4.03 61.36 -47.73
C GLU A 328 5.28 62.03 -48.32
N VAL A 329 5.32 62.21 -49.64
CA VAL A 329 6.42 62.91 -50.29
C VAL A 329 6.46 64.39 -49.86
N ALA A 330 5.29 65.04 -49.76
CA ALA A 330 5.21 66.44 -49.33
C ALA A 330 5.67 66.65 -47.88
N ALA A 331 5.37 65.69 -46.99
CA ALA A 331 5.81 65.71 -45.60
C ALA A 331 7.30 65.40 -45.47
N GLY A 332 7.79 64.41 -46.21
CA GLY A 332 9.17 63.93 -46.15
C GLY A 332 9.65 63.71 -44.71
N ARG A 333 10.91 64.07 -44.42
CA ARG A 333 11.48 63.96 -43.06
C ARG A 333 10.80 64.87 -42.03
N ARG A 334 10.03 65.88 -42.46
CA ARG A 334 9.27 66.74 -41.53
C ARG A 334 8.08 65.98 -40.92
N GLY A 335 7.62 64.90 -41.55
CA GLY A 335 6.59 64.01 -40.99
C GLY A 335 7.04 63.26 -39.72
N GLU A 336 8.34 63.06 -39.54
CA GLU A 336 8.94 62.46 -38.33
C GLU A 336 9.10 63.47 -37.17
N ALA A 337 8.72 64.74 -37.36
CA ALA A 337 8.85 65.73 -36.30
C ALA A 337 7.90 65.40 -35.13
N ILE A 338 8.41 65.51 -33.91
CA ILE A 338 7.75 65.07 -32.68
C ILE A 338 6.99 66.26 -32.09
N VAL A 339 5.68 66.13 -31.93
CA VAL A 339 4.82 67.14 -31.32
C VAL A 339 4.87 67.00 -29.80
N VAL A 340 5.16 68.10 -29.12
CA VAL A 340 5.25 68.16 -27.66
C VAL A 340 4.44 69.33 -27.12
N GLU A 341 3.95 69.20 -25.89
CA GLU A 341 3.08 70.18 -25.24
C GLU A 341 3.78 71.55 -25.11
N SER A 342 5.06 71.56 -24.69
CA SER A 342 5.83 72.79 -24.49
C SER A 342 7.30 72.70 -24.89
N ASP A 343 7.96 73.84 -25.04
CA ASP A 343 9.41 73.93 -25.28
C ASP A 343 10.25 73.37 -24.13
N GLU A 344 9.73 73.38 -22.89
CA GLU A 344 10.37 72.71 -21.75
C GLU A 344 10.42 71.19 -21.95
N VAL A 345 9.34 70.59 -22.46
CA VAL A 345 9.31 69.14 -22.78
C VAL A 345 10.30 68.84 -23.90
N ALA A 346 10.36 69.69 -24.93
CA ALA A 346 11.36 69.55 -26.00
C ALA A 346 12.79 69.58 -25.45
N ALA A 347 13.10 70.51 -24.54
CA ALA A 347 14.42 70.62 -23.93
C ALA A 347 14.81 69.36 -23.15
N LYS A 348 13.90 68.79 -22.36
CA LYS A 348 14.10 67.52 -21.64
C LYS A 348 14.38 66.36 -22.59
N CYS A 349 13.61 66.25 -23.68
CA CYS A 349 13.83 65.22 -24.69
C CYS A 349 15.20 65.40 -25.39
N ILE A 350 15.61 66.63 -25.68
CA ILE A 350 16.92 66.91 -26.28
C ILE A 350 18.08 66.56 -25.33
N GLU A 351 17.95 66.88 -24.05
CA GLU A 351 18.94 66.52 -23.03
C GLU A 351 19.07 65.00 -22.92
N TYR A 352 17.96 64.28 -22.93
CA TYR A 352 17.95 62.82 -22.96
C TYR A 352 18.68 62.25 -24.20
N LEU A 353 18.37 62.77 -25.39
CA LEU A 353 19.05 62.33 -26.62
C LEU A 353 20.55 62.63 -26.60
N LYS A 354 20.95 63.79 -26.03
CA LYS A 354 22.37 64.15 -25.88
C LYS A 354 23.11 63.26 -24.88
N LYS A 355 22.52 62.99 -23.72
CA LYS A 355 23.13 62.19 -22.65
C LYS A 355 23.44 60.77 -23.11
N ASN A 356 22.58 60.21 -23.96
CA ASN A 356 22.66 58.82 -24.39
C ASN A 356 23.16 58.63 -25.84
N GLY A 357 23.45 59.72 -26.56
CA GLY A 357 24.02 59.66 -27.91
C GLY A 357 23.09 59.15 -29.01
N TYR A 358 21.76 59.20 -28.81
CA TYR A 358 20.77 58.57 -29.72
C TYR A 358 20.51 59.34 -31.03
N GLY A 359 21.22 60.44 -31.28
CA GLY A 359 21.13 61.20 -32.52
C GLY A 359 20.30 62.48 -32.39
N ARG A 360 19.68 62.92 -33.50
CA ARG A 360 18.97 64.20 -33.60
C ARG A 360 17.51 63.95 -34.01
N ALA A 361 16.59 64.65 -33.35
CA ALA A 361 15.17 64.70 -33.70
C ALA A 361 14.69 66.16 -33.77
N THR A 362 13.59 66.40 -34.48
CA THR A 362 12.95 67.72 -34.57
C THR A 362 11.74 67.75 -33.66
N PHE A 363 11.65 68.74 -32.77
CA PHE A 363 10.54 68.88 -31.82
C PHE A 363 9.68 70.09 -32.17
N LEU A 364 8.37 69.93 -32.06
CA LEU A 364 7.35 70.91 -32.40
C LEU A 364 6.55 71.25 -31.12
N PRO A 365 6.99 72.26 -30.34
CA PRO A 365 6.32 72.67 -29.11
C PRO A 365 5.06 73.50 -29.38
N LEU A 366 3.90 72.99 -28.97
CA LEU A 366 2.59 73.61 -29.27
C LEU A 366 2.46 75.03 -28.71
N ASN A 367 3.04 75.29 -27.54
CA ASN A 367 3.01 76.61 -26.90
C ASN A 367 3.81 77.71 -27.63
N LYS A 368 4.73 77.36 -28.55
CA LYS A 368 5.60 78.33 -29.26
C LYS A 368 5.46 78.31 -30.78
N LEU A 369 4.78 77.31 -31.35
CA LEU A 369 4.59 77.22 -32.80
C LEU A 369 3.65 78.32 -33.31
N MET A 370 4.18 79.15 -34.22
CA MET A 370 3.38 80.15 -34.91
C MET A 370 2.77 79.55 -36.18
N GLY A 371 1.48 79.77 -36.38
CA GLY A 371 0.81 79.47 -37.65
C GLY A 371 1.21 80.47 -38.74
N GLY A 372 1.31 80.01 -39.99
CA GLY A 372 1.50 80.87 -41.15
C GLY A 372 0.23 81.01 -41.99
N LYS A 373 0.25 81.95 -42.93
CA LYS A 373 -0.78 82.09 -43.97
C LYS A 373 -0.18 81.79 -45.34
N PRO A 374 -0.95 81.21 -46.29
CA PRO A 374 -0.46 80.96 -47.64
C PRO A 374 0.01 82.24 -48.32
N ARG A 375 1.10 82.16 -49.09
CA ARG A 375 1.59 83.30 -49.89
C ARG A 375 0.63 83.62 -51.03
N GLY A 376 0.59 84.89 -51.47
CA GLY A 376 -0.31 85.34 -52.53
C GLY A 376 -0.21 84.54 -53.84
N LYS A 377 1.00 84.10 -54.22
CA LYS A 377 1.19 83.21 -55.37
C LYS A 377 0.57 81.82 -55.20
N ALA A 378 0.60 81.26 -54.00
CA ALA A 378 0.00 79.95 -53.71
C ALA A 378 -1.54 80.03 -53.77
N LEU A 379 -2.14 81.14 -53.32
CA LEU A 379 -3.58 81.41 -53.44
C LEU A 379 -4.05 81.54 -54.90
N LEU A 380 -3.18 81.97 -55.80
CA LEU A 380 -3.45 82.00 -57.24
C LEU A 380 -3.29 80.60 -57.86
N ALA A 381 -2.25 79.88 -57.47
CA ALA A 381 -1.96 78.53 -57.99
C ALA A 381 -3.04 77.49 -57.60
N VAL A 382 -3.63 77.60 -56.41
CA VAL A 382 -4.70 76.67 -55.96
C VAL A 382 -6.02 76.85 -56.72
N ARG A 383 -6.23 77.99 -57.38
CA ARG A 383 -7.42 78.28 -58.19
C ARG A 383 -7.34 77.71 -59.61
N ASN A 384 -6.19 77.14 -59.99
CA ASN A 384 -6.03 76.50 -61.29
C ASN A 384 -6.84 75.19 -61.35
N GLU A 385 -7.46 74.88 -62.49
CA GLU A 385 -8.29 73.67 -62.68
C GLU A 385 -7.54 72.34 -62.44
N ASN A 386 -6.21 72.38 -62.50
CA ASN A 386 -5.35 71.22 -62.26
C ASN A 386 -4.81 71.11 -60.82
N ALA A 387 -5.12 72.08 -59.95
CA ALA A 387 -4.84 72.02 -58.52
C ALA A 387 -5.99 71.32 -57.78
N ILE A 388 -5.64 70.39 -56.89
CA ILE A 388 -6.60 69.63 -56.08
C ILE A 388 -6.91 70.39 -54.78
N GLY A 389 -5.90 71.02 -54.19
CA GLY A 389 -6.04 71.79 -52.94
C GLY A 389 -4.71 71.93 -52.20
N PHE A 390 -4.72 72.61 -51.06
CA PHE A 390 -3.55 72.61 -50.18
C PHE A 390 -3.38 71.25 -49.51
N ALA A 391 -2.14 70.81 -49.37
CA ALA A 391 -1.81 69.53 -48.76
C ALA A 391 -2.34 69.41 -47.32
N ILE A 392 -2.34 70.50 -46.55
CA ILE A 392 -2.88 70.53 -45.18
C ILE A 392 -4.39 70.26 -45.13
N ASP A 393 -5.16 70.68 -46.14
CA ASP A 393 -6.62 70.49 -46.19
C ASP A 393 -7.00 69.06 -46.59
N LEU A 394 -6.06 68.30 -47.14
CA LEU A 394 -6.24 66.92 -47.58
C LEU A 394 -5.84 65.88 -46.50
N VAL A 395 -5.44 66.35 -45.30
CA VAL A 395 -5.12 65.52 -44.13
C VAL A 395 -6.12 65.84 -43.03
N LYS A 396 -6.70 64.81 -42.40
CA LYS A 396 -7.57 64.96 -41.22
C LYS A 396 -6.74 64.88 -39.94
N PHE A 397 -6.77 65.90 -39.10
CA PHE A 397 -6.05 65.95 -37.82
C PHE A 397 -6.86 66.78 -36.79
N ASP A 398 -6.47 66.72 -35.52
CA ASP A 398 -7.06 67.53 -34.43
C ASP A 398 -6.59 68.99 -34.53
N GLU A 399 -7.53 69.95 -34.47
CA GLU A 399 -7.27 71.38 -34.68
C GLU A 399 -6.17 71.94 -33.77
N LYS A 400 -5.96 71.36 -32.58
CA LYS A 400 -4.86 71.76 -31.69
C LYS A 400 -3.46 71.55 -32.30
N TYR A 401 -3.33 70.65 -33.27
CA TYR A 401 -2.08 70.36 -33.97
C TYR A 401 -1.92 71.14 -35.28
N ARG A 402 -2.85 72.03 -35.63
CA ARG A 402 -2.85 72.76 -36.91
C ARG A 402 -1.53 73.45 -37.22
N ASN A 403 -0.87 74.06 -36.22
CA ASN A 403 0.42 74.73 -36.42
C ASN A 403 1.55 73.73 -36.70
N ALA A 404 1.50 72.52 -36.13
CA ALA A 404 2.45 71.45 -36.43
C ALA A 404 2.26 70.90 -37.86
N PHE A 405 1.01 70.68 -38.29
CA PHE A 405 0.71 70.31 -39.68
C PHE A 405 1.09 71.41 -40.67
N TRP A 406 0.93 72.68 -40.28
CA TRP A 406 1.40 73.82 -41.08
C TRP A 406 2.92 73.85 -41.22
N TYR A 407 3.69 73.48 -40.19
CA TYR A 407 5.15 73.36 -40.30
C TYR A 407 5.58 72.32 -41.35
N VAL A 408 4.86 71.21 -41.42
CA VAL A 408 5.15 70.10 -42.33
C VAL A 408 4.74 70.43 -43.76
N PHE A 409 3.47 70.82 -43.96
CA PHE A 409 2.89 71.00 -45.29
C PHE A 409 2.94 72.44 -45.80
N GLY A 410 2.91 73.45 -44.93
CA GLY A 410 2.92 74.86 -45.31
C GLY A 410 1.90 75.22 -46.37
N ASP A 411 2.30 76.01 -47.37
CA ASP A 411 1.49 76.38 -48.53
C ASP A 411 1.66 75.43 -49.73
N THR A 412 1.97 74.16 -49.46
CA THR A 412 2.17 73.13 -50.50
C THR A 412 0.84 72.77 -51.14
N ILE A 413 0.80 72.75 -52.47
CA ILE A 413 -0.42 72.45 -53.24
C ILE A 413 -0.27 71.08 -53.91
N VAL A 414 -1.31 70.26 -53.82
CA VAL A 414 -1.38 68.98 -54.53
C VAL A 414 -1.97 69.22 -55.92
N VAL A 415 -1.29 68.73 -56.95
CA VAL A 415 -1.69 68.85 -58.36
C VAL A 415 -1.81 67.47 -59.00
N LYS A 416 -2.53 67.37 -60.12
CA LYS A 416 -2.82 66.06 -60.74
C LYS A 416 -1.57 65.34 -61.26
N ASN A 417 -0.70 66.03 -61.99
CA ASN A 417 0.45 65.45 -62.69
C ASN A 417 1.63 66.44 -62.82
N LEU A 418 2.76 65.94 -63.30
CA LEU A 418 4.01 66.72 -63.40
C LEU A 418 3.90 67.91 -64.36
N ASP A 419 3.17 67.79 -65.47
CA ASP A 419 3.01 68.90 -66.42
C ASP A 419 2.19 70.04 -65.82
N ALA A 420 1.14 69.73 -65.06
CA ALA A 420 0.41 70.73 -64.28
C ALA A 420 1.29 71.38 -63.20
N ALA A 421 2.17 70.59 -62.56
CA ALA A 421 3.12 71.11 -61.58
C ALA A 421 4.14 72.08 -62.22
N ARG A 422 4.64 71.76 -63.43
CA ARG A 422 5.58 72.61 -64.17
C ARG A 422 4.96 73.93 -64.61
N ALA A 423 3.69 73.93 -65.02
CA ALA A 423 2.98 75.14 -65.43
C ALA A 423 2.77 76.15 -64.29
N LEU A 424 2.76 75.68 -63.03
CA LEU A 424 2.54 76.49 -61.83
C LEU A 424 3.84 76.78 -61.04
N MET A 425 5.00 76.43 -61.61
CA MET A 425 6.31 76.59 -60.98
C MET A 425 6.72 78.07 -60.84
N GLY A 426 7.50 78.40 -59.81
CA GLY A 426 8.09 79.73 -59.63
C GLY A 426 7.55 80.49 -58.40
N GLY A 427 7.96 80.03 -57.22
CA GLY A 427 7.63 80.64 -55.93
C GLY A 427 6.53 79.93 -55.12
N VAL A 428 6.08 78.76 -55.55
CA VAL A 428 5.08 77.90 -54.86
C VAL A 428 5.61 76.47 -54.78
N ARG A 429 5.37 75.77 -53.66
CA ARG A 429 5.74 74.35 -53.47
C ARG A 429 4.59 73.46 -53.94
N LEU A 430 4.86 72.51 -54.81
CA LEU A 430 3.85 71.69 -55.49
C LEU A 430 4.19 70.21 -55.34
N VAL A 431 3.20 69.35 -55.20
CA VAL A 431 3.37 67.88 -55.22
C VAL A 431 2.33 67.25 -56.12
N THR A 432 2.74 66.30 -56.96
CA THR A 432 1.82 65.53 -57.83
C THR A 432 1.19 64.37 -57.06
N LEU A 433 0.09 63.81 -57.57
CA LEU A 433 -0.48 62.55 -57.04
C LEU A 433 0.52 61.39 -57.10
N ASP A 434 1.40 61.39 -58.10
CA ASP A 434 2.41 60.36 -58.32
C ASP A 434 3.66 60.54 -57.44
N GLY A 435 3.76 61.63 -56.67
CA GLY A 435 4.82 61.85 -55.69
C GLY A 435 6.07 62.54 -56.25
N GLU A 436 5.97 63.32 -57.32
CA GLU A 436 7.01 64.28 -57.69
C GLU A 436 6.82 65.58 -56.90
N LEU A 437 7.89 66.07 -56.29
CA LEU A 437 7.89 67.29 -55.49
C LEU A 437 8.65 68.40 -56.19
N ILE A 438 8.03 69.57 -56.31
CA ILE A 438 8.64 70.80 -56.83
C ILE A 438 8.71 71.81 -55.68
N GLU A 439 9.92 72.16 -55.28
CA GLU A 439 10.15 73.18 -54.25
C GLU A 439 9.90 74.58 -54.81
N ALA A 440 9.59 75.54 -53.92
CA ALA A 440 9.33 76.93 -54.34
C ALA A 440 10.53 77.59 -55.04
N SER A 441 11.75 77.06 -54.82
CA SER A 441 13.00 77.44 -55.50
C SER A 441 13.11 76.93 -56.94
N GLY A 442 12.20 76.06 -57.38
CA GLY A 442 12.26 75.40 -58.69
C GLY A 442 13.02 74.07 -58.69
N ALA A 443 13.56 73.61 -57.56
CA ALA A 443 14.15 72.27 -57.47
C ALA A 443 13.07 71.19 -57.60
N ILE A 444 13.33 70.15 -58.39
CA ILE A 444 12.41 69.03 -58.65
C ILE A 444 13.03 67.76 -58.10
N THR A 445 12.24 67.01 -57.32
CA THR A 445 12.61 65.71 -56.75
C THR A 445 11.60 64.67 -57.22
N GLY A 446 12.07 63.58 -57.83
CA GLY A 446 11.23 62.50 -58.33
C GLY A 446 12.00 61.18 -58.44
N GLY A 447 11.28 60.06 -58.42
CA GLY A 447 11.82 58.71 -58.46
C GLY A 447 10.81 57.66 -58.00
N SER A 448 11.19 56.38 -58.02
CA SER A 448 10.36 55.30 -57.51
C SER A 448 10.48 55.19 -55.98
N LEU A 449 9.43 55.53 -55.25
CA LEU A 449 9.34 55.15 -53.83
C LEU A 449 8.99 53.65 -53.72
N PRO A 450 9.63 52.89 -52.82
CA PRO A 450 9.10 51.60 -52.40
C PRO A 450 7.72 51.78 -51.76
N GLU A 451 6.81 50.81 -51.91
CA GLU A 451 5.40 50.83 -51.44
C GLU A 451 5.18 51.04 -49.92
N LYS A 452 6.24 51.30 -49.15
CA LYS A 452 6.21 51.47 -47.70
C LYS A 452 6.30 52.94 -47.31
N GLY A 453 5.16 53.46 -46.87
CA GLY A 453 4.98 54.82 -46.39
C GLY A 453 4.95 54.93 -44.86
N ILE A 454 5.04 56.15 -44.34
CA ILE A 454 5.14 56.47 -42.91
C ILE A 454 3.79 56.24 -42.18
N PHE A 455 2.67 56.18 -42.91
CA PHE A 455 1.33 55.98 -42.34
C PHE A 455 0.93 54.48 -42.31
N GLY A 456 1.38 53.74 -41.29
CA GLY A 456 1.18 52.28 -41.14
C GLY A 456 0.03 51.83 -40.21
N ALA A 457 -1.16 52.43 -40.30
CA ALA A 457 -2.26 52.12 -39.36
C ALA A 457 -2.91 50.71 -39.51
N GLY A 458 -2.72 50.04 -40.66
CA GLY A 458 -3.36 48.75 -40.95
C GLY A 458 -2.69 47.54 -40.28
N GLU A 459 -1.37 47.56 -40.11
CA GLU A 459 -0.60 46.41 -39.57
C GLU A 459 -0.65 46.36 -38.05
N ALA A 460 -0.65 47.51 -37.36
CA ALA A 460 -0.80 47.61 -35.91
C ALA A 460 -2.16 47.06 -35.42
N ARG A 461 -3.24 47.26 -36.19
CA ARG A 461 -4.57 46.74 -35.85
C ARG A 461 -4.62 45.21 -35.92
N ARG A 462 -4.02 44.63 -36.95
CA ARG A 462 -3.96 43.17 -37.10
C ARG A 462 -3.11 42.50 -36.01
N LEU A 463 -2.06 43.17 -35.56
CA LEU A 463 -1.25 42.76 -34.40
C LEU A 463 -2.05 42.75 -33.10
N ALA A 464 -2.88 43.76 -32.87
CA ALA A 464 -3.77 43.81 -31.71
C ALA A 464 -4.83 42.69 -31.75
N GLU A 465 -5.48 42.48 -32.90
CA GLU A 465 -6.51 41.44 -33.10
C GLU A 465 -5.94 40.03 -32.85
N ILE A 466 -4.76 39.71 -33.38
CA ILE A 466 -4.11 38.40 -33.14
C ILE A 466 -3.65 38.24 -31.69
N SER A 467 -3.20 39.31 -31.06
CA SER A 467 -2.80 39.28 -29.64
C SER A 467 -3.99 39.07 -28.71
N GLU A 468 -5.17 39.58 -29.07
CA GLU A 468 -6.42 39.39 -28.33
C GLU A 468 -6.95 37.95 -28.49
N MET A 469 -7.03 37.45 -29.72
CA MET A 469 -7.41 36.06 -30.00
C MET A 469 -6.51 35.05 -29.28
N LEU A 470 -5.20 35.33 -29.22
CA LEU A 470 -4.24 34.48 -28.50
C LEU A 470 -4.54 34.45 -26.99
N ARG A 471 -4.88 35.60 -26.38
CA ARG A 471 -5.25 35.66 -24.95
C ARG A 471 -6.54 34.90 -24.68
N GLU A 472 -7.55 35.06 -25.52
CA GLU A 472 -8.83 34.35 -25.39
C GLU A 472 -8.62 32.83 -25.46
N LYS A 473 -7.87 32.36 -26.44
CA LYS A 473 -7.58 30.92 -26.61
C LYS A 473 -6.70 30.36 -25.50
N SER A 474 -5.71 31.11 -25.02
CA SER A 474 -4.92 30.71 -23.86
C SER A 474 -5.75 30.64 -22.57
N SER A 475 -6.72 31.55 -22.39
CA SER A 475 -7.66 31.47 -21.25
C SER A 475 -8.60 30.27 -21.38
N GLU A 476 -9.10 29.98 -22.58
CA GLU A 476 -9.91 28.78 -22.86
C GLU A 476 -9.12 27.48 -22.57
N GLN A 477 -7.83 27.45 -22.94
CA GLN A 477 -6.91 26.35 -22.63
C GLN A 477 -6.80 26.13 -21.12
N GLU A 478 -6.51 27.17 -20.35
CA GLU A 478 -6.39 27.09 -18.88
C GLU A 478 -7.68 26.58 -18.23
N MET A 479 -8.85 27.07 -18.66
CA MET A 479 -10.14 26.62 -18.14
C MET A 479 -10.41 25.14 -18.43
N ILE A 480 -10.11 24.67 -19.64
CA ILE A 480 -10.31 23.26 -20.02
C ILE A 480 -9.31 22.36 -19.31
N SER A 481 -8.04 22.79 -19.18
CA SER A 481 -7.02 22.06 -18.43
C SER A 481 -7.42 21.91 -16.96
N GLN A 482 -7.95 22.96 -16.33
CA GLN A 482 -8.43 22.90 -14.96
C GLN A 482 -9.63 21.95 -14.83
N ARG A 483 -10.58 22.01 -15.77
CA ARG A 483 -11.74 21.10 -15.78
C ARG A 483 -11.34 19.64 -15.99
N LEU A 484 -10.30 19.38 -16.79
CA LEU A 484 -9.75 18.03 -16.97
C LEU A 484 -9.12 17.47 -15.69
N ILE A 485 -8.45 18.32 -14.90
CA ILE A 485 -7.90 17.91 -13.59
C ILE A 485 -9.05 17.55 -12.65
N GLU A 486 -10.09 18.38 -12.56
CA GLU A 486 -11.28 18.11 -11.74
C GLU A 486 -11.96 16.78 -12.13
N ILE A 487 -12.15 16.53 -13.43
CA ILE A 487 -12.77 15.29 -13.91
C ILE A 487 -11.89 14.07 -13.62
N LYS A 488 -10.56 14.19 -13.76
CA LYS A 488 -9.64 13.10 -13.39
C LYS A 488 -9.70 12.79 -11.89
N ASP A 489 -9.80 13.80 -11.04
CA ASP A 489 -10.00 13.62 -9.60
C ASP A 489 -11.37 13.00 -9.28
N GLU A 490 -12.43 13.41 -9.99
CA GLU A 490 -13.77 12.80 -9.87
C GLU A 490 -13.76 11.32 -10.32
N ILE A 491 -13.10 11.01 -11.44
CA ILE A 491 -12.91 9.64 -11.93
C ILE A 491 -12.13 8.81 -10.90
N GLY A 492 -11.02 9.33 -10.36
CA GLY A 492 -10.23 8.64 -9.34
C GLY A 492 -11.04 8.33 -8.09
N LYS A 493 -11.87 9.29 -7.61
CA LYS A 493 -12.79 9.04 -6.49
C LYS A 493 -13.82 7.97 -6.80
N ILE A 494 -14.40 7.97 -8.00
CA ILE A 494 -15.36 6.94 -8.42
C ILE A 494 -14.67 5.57 -8.53
N GLU A 495 -13.45 5.50 -9.05
CA GLU A 495 -12.66 4.26 -9.12
C GLU A 495 -12.30 3.74 -7.72
N ASP A 496 -11.92 4.61 -6.79
CA ASP A 496 -11.67 4.26 -5.39
C ASP A 496 -12.96 3.76 -4.71
N GLU A 497 -14.08 4.44 -4.93
CA GLU A 497 -15.39 3.99 -4.43
C GLU A 497 -15.77 2.63 -5.02
N LEU A 498 -15.54 2.40 -6.32
CA LEU A 498 -15.82 1.12 -7.00
C LEU A 498 -14.96 -0.01 -6.44
N HIS A 499 -13.68 0.25 -6.15
CA HIS A 499 -12.76 -0.73 -5.54
C HIS A 499 -13.07 -0.97 -4.06
N SER A 500 -13.59 0.02 -3.35
CA SER A 500 -13.95 -0.07 -1.93
C SER A 500 -15.27 -0.83 -1.69
N LEU A 501 -16.07 -1.07 -2.74
CA LEU A 501 -17.31 -1.84 -2.62
C LEU A 501 -16.97 -3.27 -2.18
N PRO A 502 -17.55 -3.75 -1.07
CA PRO A 502 -17.28 -5.09 -0.58
C PRO A 502 -17.70 -6.12 -1.62
N ALA A 503 -16.81 -7.09 -1.87
CA ALA A 503 -17.14 -8.26 -2.67
C ALA A 503 -18.27 -9.02 -1.94
N VAL A 504 -19.46 -9.07 -2.57
CA VAL A 504 -20.57 -9.87 -2.05
C VAL A 504 -20.15 -11.33 -2.11
N ASP A 505 -20.11 -11.99 -0.95
CA ASP A 505 -19.76 -13.41 -0.85
C ASP A 505 -20.95 -14.27 -1.31
N TYR A 506 -21.09 -14.40 -2.63
CA TYR A 506 -22.09 -15.26 -3.27
C TYR A 506 -21.99 -16.71 -2.77
N GLY A 507 -20.79 -17.15 -2.40
CA GLY A 507 -20.57 -18.48 -1.85
C GLY A 507 -21.21 -18.67 -0.47
N LYS A 508 -21.38 -17.61 0.33
CA LYS A 508 -22.02 -17.70 1.65
C LYS A 508 -23.54 -17.88 1.55
N ILE A 509 -24.20 -17.18 0.62
CA ILE A 509 -25.65 -17.34 0.41
C ILE A 509 -25.95 -18.76 -0.10
N GLU A 510 -25.20 -19.24 -1.08
CA GLU A 510 -25.39 -20.59 -1.62
C GLU A 510 -25.18 -21.67 -0.54
N LYS A 511 -24.14 -21.54 0.29
CA LYS A 511 -23.90 -22.44 1.44
C LYS A 511 -25.04 -22.40 2.45
N LEU A 512 -25.56 -21.22 2.78
CA LEU A 512 -26.69 -21.08 3.70
C LEU A 512 -27.98 -21.65 3.10
N GLU A 513 -28.21 -21.55 1.80
CA GLU A 513 -29.36 -22.16 1.12
C GLU A 513 -29.29 -23.68 1.06
N ILE A 514 -28.09 -24.24 0.90
CA ILE A 514 -27.86 -25.69 1.00
C ILE A 514 -28.15 -26.14 2.45
N ARG A 515 -27.57 -25.46 3.44
CA ARG A 515 -27.78 -25.79 4.86
C ARG A 515 -29.24 -25.63 5.29
N LYS A 516 -29.94 -24.61 4.80
CA LYS A 516 -31.39 -24.45 4.98
C LYS A 516 -32.14 -25.68 4.48
N ARG A 517 -31.84 -26.16 3.27
CA ARG A 517 -32.48 -27.36 2.70
C ARG A 517 -32.19 -28.61 3.50
N GLU A 518 -30.95 -28.77 3.97
CA GLU A 518 -30.56 -29.88 4.84
C GLU A 518 -31.37 -29.87 6.14
N ILE A 519 -31.47 -28.73 6.81
CA ILE A 519 -32.24 -28.61 8.05
C ILE A 519 -33.73 -28.81 7.78
N GLU A 520 -34.30 -28.23 6.72
CA GLU A 520 -35.71 -28.48 6.35
C GLU A 520 -36.00 -29.96 6.11
N ASN A 521 -35.05 -30.70 5.53
CA ASN A 521 -35.18 -32.15 5.35
C ASN A 521 -35.04 -32.92 6.68
N LYS A 522 -34.10 -32.54 7.55
CA LYS A 522 -33.97 -33.11 8.91
C LYS A 522 -35.24 -32.85 9.73
N LEU A 523 -35.80 -31.66 9.65
CA LEU A 523 -37.03 -31.27 10.33
C LEU A 523 -38.26 -32.05 9.82
N LYS A 524 -38.31 -32.36 8.53
CA LYS A 524 -39.34 -33.26 7.99
C LYS A 524 -39.18 -34.70 8.49
N ALA A 525 -37.95 -35.20 8.55
CA ALA A 525 -37.66 -36.54 9.05
C ALA A 525 -38.02 -36.66 10.54
N ILE A 526 -37.58 -35.71 11.36
CA ILE A 526 -37.81 -35.72 12.81
C ILE A 526 -39.28 -35.53 13.16
N ASN A 527 -40.03 -34.71 12.39
CA ASN A 527 -41.48 -34.60 12.57
C ASN A 527 -42.19 -35.92 12.28
N LYS A 528 -41.75 -36.64 11.24
CA LYS A 528 -42.34 -37.95 10.91
C LYS A 528 -42.02 -39.00 11.98
N GLU A 529 -40.81 -38.94 12.54
CA GLU A 529 -40.38 -39.80 13.64
C GLU A 529 -41.17 -39.51 14.92
N TYR A 530 -41.34 -38.23 15.25
CA TYR A 530 -42.13 -37.77 16.39
C TYR A 530 -43.57 -38.28 16.33
N GLU A 531 -44.26 -38.09 15.19
CA GLU A 531 -45.65 -38.57 15.04
C GLU A 531 -45.75 -40.10 15.17
N LYS A 532 -44.80 -40.85 14.59
CA LYS A 532 -44.80 -42.32 14.71
C LYS A 532 -44.57 -42.79 16.16
N LYS A 533 -43.64 -42.16 16.87
CA LYS A 533 -43.36 -42.49 18.29
C LYS A 533 -44.52 -42.08 19.20
N LYS A 534 -45.22 -41.00 18.86
CA LYS A 534 -46.42 -40.55 19.56
C LYS A 534 -47.57 -41.54 19.41
N GLU A 535 -47.80 -42.06 18.20
CA GLU A 535 -48.77 -43.14 17.97
C GLU A 535 -48.41 -44.42 18.76
N GLU A 536 -47.13 -44.79 18.78
CA GLU A 536 -46.63 -45.94 19.56
C GLU A 536 -46.87 -45.75 21.07
N TYR A 537 -46.58 -44.56 21.60
CA TYR A 537 -46.85 -44.20 22.98
C TYR A 537 -48.34 -44.30 23.33
N GLU A 538 -49.22 -43.76 22.49
CA GLU A 538 -50.67 -43.82 22.69
C GLU A 538 -51.19 -45.27 22.68
N GLY A 539 -50.62 -46.14 21.84
CA GLY A 539 -50.94 -47.56 21.81
C GLY A 539 -50.53 -48.30 23.09
N VAL A 540 -49.29 -48.10 23.55
CA VAL A 540 -48.77 -48.70 24.78
C VAL A 540 -49.50 -48.18 26.03
N ALA A 541 -49.84 -46.89 26.05
CA ALA A 541 -50.61 -46.28 27.13
C ALA A 541 -52.00 -46.92 27.29
N LYS A 542 -52.71 -47.18 26.19
CA LYS A 542 -54.00 -47.90 26.21
C LYS A 542 -53.86 -49.33 26.74
N LEU A 543 -52.84 -50.06 26.29
CA LEU A 543 -52.58 -51.44 26.74
C LEU A 543 -52.28 -51.50 28.24
N TYR A 544 -51.54 -50.50 28.76
CA TYR A 544 -51.29 -50.37 30.19
C TYR A 544 -52.59 -50.16 30.98
N GLU A 545 -53.46 -49.25 30.53
CA GLU A 545 -54.75 -48.98 31.16
C GLU A 545 -55.66 -50.22 31.19
N GLU A 546 -55.74 -50.98 30.09
CA GLU A 546 -56.51 -52.22 30.03
C GLU A 546 -55.97 -53.30 30.99
N THR A 547 -54.65 -53.38 31.16
CA THR A 547 -54.00 -54.36 32.03
C THR A 547 -54.21 -54.03 33.51
N ILE A 548 -54.10 -52.74 33.87
CA ILE A 548 -54.44 -52.24 35.21
C ILE A 548 -55.91 -52.54 35.55
N ALA A 549 -56.84 -52.34 34.62
CA ALA A 549 -58.26 -52.65 34.82
C ALA A 549 -58.50 -54.15 35.09
N LYS A 550 -57.78 -55.05 34.39
CA LYS A 550 -57.84 -56.51 34.64
C LYS A 550 -57.30 -56.87 36.02
N ILE A 551 -56.18 -56.29 36.44
CA ILE A 551 -55.62 -56.49 37.80
C ILE A 551 -56.63 -56.10 38.87
N GLN A 552 -57.27 -54.94 38.74
CA GLN A 552 -58.29 -54.48 39.70
C GLN A 552 -59.49 -55.44 39.78
N SER A 553 -59.89 -56.05 38.67
CA SER A 553 -60.98 -57.05 38.68
C SER A 553 -60.60 -58.32 39.44
N LYS A 554 -59.36 -58.79 39.29
CA LYS A 554 -58.82 -59.98 39.97
C LYS A 554 -58.54 -59.73 41.45
N GLU A 555 -58.10 -58.53 41.81
CA GLU A 555 -57.94 -58.12 43.21
C GLU A 555 -59.27 -58.15 43.97
N LYS A 556 -60.39 -57.75 43.33
CA LYS A 556 -61.73 -57.92 43.91
C LYS A 556 -62.11 -59.38 44.12
N GLU A 557 -61.83 -60.26 43.14
CA GLU A 557 -62.07 -61.71 43.26
C GLU A 557 -61.27 -62.32 44.43
N LYS A 558 -60.03 -61.85 44.62
CA LYS A 558 -59.18 -62.24 45.76
C LYS A 558 -59.76 -61.81 47.10
N GLU A 559 -60.24 -60.57 47.23
CA GLU A 559 -60.86 -60.06 48.47
C GLU A 559 -62.10 -60.87 48.87
N GLU A 560 -62.94 -61.26 47.91
CA GLU A 560 -64.12 -62.10 48.16
C GLU A 560 -63.74 -63.50 48.71
N LEU A 561 -62.67 -64.10 48.17
CA LEU A 561 -62.16 -65.40 48.62
C LEU A 561 -61.45 -65.32 49.98
N GLU A 562 -60.70 -64.25 50.26
CA GLU A 562 -60.09 -64.00 51.57
C GLU A 562 -61.16 -63.83 52.65
N ALA A 563 -62.25 -63.11 52.36
CA ALA A 563 -63.40 -63.01 53.27
C ALA A 563 -64.04 -64.37 53.54
N ARG A 564 -64.11 -65.26 52.54
CA ARG A 564 -64.61 -66.64 52.68
C ARG A 564 -63.66 -67.52 53.49
N ARG A 565 -62.34 -67.36 53.30
CA ARG A 565 -61.29 -68.03 54.09
C ARG A 565 -61.39 -67.63 55.56
N LYS A 566 -61.50 -66.33 55.84
CA LYS A 566 -61.57 -65.79 57.20
C LYS A 566 -62.78 -66.31 57.97
N LYS A 567 -63.95 -66.39 57.33
CA LYS A 567 -65.16 -67.01 57.91
C LYS A 567 -64.94 -68.50 58.27
N LYS A 568 -64.20 -69.24 57.43
CA LYS A 568 -63.87 -70.66 57.65
C LYS A 568 -62.77 -70.87 58.70
N GLU A 569 -61.80 -69.96 58.75
CA GLU A 569 -60.77 -69.92 59.80
C GLU A 569 -61.38 -69.57 61.15
N GLU A 570 -62.34 -68.64 61.23
CA GLU A 570 -63.12 -68.37 62.45
C GLU A 570 -63.94 -69.60 62.91
N GLU A 571 -64.40 -70.43 61.97
CA GLU A 571 -65.05 -71.73 62.23
C GLU A 571 -64.07 -72.76 62.81
N LEU A 572 -62.83 -72.81 62.30
CA LEU A 572 -61.73 -73.65 62.81
C LEU A 572 -61.23 -73.17 64.20
N PHE A 573 -61.15 -71.85 64.38
CA PHE A 573 -60.67 -71.18 65.58
C PHE A 573 -61.63 -71.31 66.77
N ARG A 574 -62.91 -71.63 66.51
CA ARG A 574 -63.88 -72.02 67.55
C ARG A 574 -63.63 -73.44 68.09
N ILE A 575 -62.94 -74.30 67.34
CA ILE A 575 -62.81 -75.73 67.63
C ILE A 575 -61.42 -76.08 68.20
N ALA A 576 -60.35 -75.39 67.78
CA ALA A 576 -58.99 -75.64 68.28
C ALA A 576 -58.60 -74.71 69.45
N ARG A 577 -58.03 -75.28 70.53
CA ARG A 577 -57.58 -74.59 71.76
C ARG A 577 -56.73 -73.33 71.48
N LYS A 578 -57.02 -72.25 72.23
CA LYS A 578 -56.69 -70.85 71.92
C LYS A 578 -55.34 -70.32 72.47
N GLU A 579 -54.54 -71.13 73.16
CA GLU A 579 -53.36 -70.64 73.89
C GLU A 579 -52.02 -71.10 73.27
N ALA A 580 -51.87 -72.38 72.91
CA ALA A 580 -50.60 -72.90 72.35
C ALA A 580 -50.30 -72.43 70.91
N LEU A 581 -51.33 -72.18 70.09
CA LEU A 581 -51.17 -71.67 68.72
C LEU A 581 -50.81 -70.19 68.67
N LYS A 582 -51.32 -69.38 69.60
CA LYS A 582 -50.99 -67.94 69.67
C LYS A 582 -49.53 -67.69 69.99
N GLU A 583 -48.93 -68.52 70.83
CA GLU A 583 -47.50 -68.40 71.17
C GLU A 583 -46.61 -68.86 70.00
N ILE A 584 -47.04 -69.84 69.20
CA ILE A 584 -46.34 -70.21 67.96
C ILE A 584 -46.53 -69.16 66.87
N GLU A 585 -47.71 -68.54 66.75
CA GLU A 585 -47.96 -67.44 65.83
C GLU A 585 -47.14 -66.21 66.20
N ALA A 586 -47.06 -65.85 67.48
CA ALA A 586 -46.23 -64.73 67.95
C ALA A 586 -44.73 -64.97 67.66
N LEU A 587 -44.21 -66.17 67.96
CA LEU A 587 -42.80 -66.52 67.66
C LEU A 587 -42.54 -66.58 66.14
N LYS A 588 -43.52 -67.02 65.33
CA LYS A 588 -43.41 -67.01 63.86
C LYS A 588 -43.46 -65.58 63.29
N GLU A 589 -44.31 -64.71 63.84
CA GLU A 589 -44.34 -63.30 63.46
C GLU A 589 -43.01 -62.61 63.77
N GLU A 590 -42.43 -62.89 64.94
CA GLU A 590 -41.10 -62.40 65.34
C GLU A 590 -39.98 -62.96 64.44
N MET A 591 -40.06 -64.25 64.09
CA MET A 591 -39.14 -64.89 63.12
C MET A 591 -39.26 -64.27 61.73
N GLU A 592 -40.47 -64.07 61.22
CA GLU A 592 -40.72 -63.44 59.92
C GLU A 592 -40.27 -61.98 59.91
N GLU A 593 -40.45 -61.25 61.01
CA GLU A 593 -39.95 -59.87 61.15
C GLU A 593 -38.42 -59.83 61.11
N LYS A 594 -37.75 -60.71 61.85
CA LYS A 594 -36.28 -60.81 61.85
C LYS A 594 -35.72 -61.35 60.52
N GLN A 595 -36.40 -62.28 59.85
CA GLN A 595 -36.02 -62.74 58.50
C GLN A 595 -36.19 -61.64 57.47
N ARG A 596 -37.28 -60.86 57.52
CA ARG A 596 -37.45 -59.67 56.68
C ARG A 596 -36.35 -58.65 56.93
N HIS A 597 -35.97 -58.44 58.20
CA HIS A 597 -34.90 -57.53 58.55
C HIS A 597 -33.53 -58.01 58.05
N LEU A 598 -33.22 -59.31 58.18
CA LEU A 598 -32.00 -59.92 57.64
C LEU A 598 -31.94 -59.78 56.11
N ILE A 599 -33.00 -60.10 55.38
CA ILE A 599 -33.07 -59.95 53.92
C ILE A 599 -32.87 -58.48 53.51
N SER A 600 -33.41 -57.53 54.29
CA SER A 600 -33.18 -56.09 54.07
C SER A 600 -31.70 -55.74 54.25
N LEU A 601 -31.07 -56.16 55.35
CA LEU A 601 -29.65 -55.90 55.64
C LEU A 601 -28.71 -56.57 54.62
N GLU A 602 -29.01 -57.79 54.17
CA GLU A 602 -28.27 -58.46 53.10
C GLU A 602 -28.43 -57.76 51.75
N GLY A 603 -29.63 -57.22 51.47
CA GLY A 603 -29.89 -56.38 50.31
C GLY A 603 -29.07 -55.09 50.35
N GLU A 604 -29.06 -54.41 51.50
CA GLU A 604 -28.25 -53.21 51.73
C GLU A 604 -26.75 -53.50 51.64
N ALA A 605 -26.26 -54.61 52.18
CA ALA A 605 -24.86 -55.03 52.06
C ALA A 605 -24.45 -55.28 50.60
N LYS A 606 -25.31 -55.94 49.81
CA LYS A 606 -25.07 -56.15 48.37
C LYS A 606 -25.08 -54.84 47.58
N ALA A 607 -26.01 -53.94 47.89
CA ALA A 607 -26.06 -52.62 47.27
C ALA A 607 -24.78 -51.81 47.55
N ILE A 608 -24.36 -51.72 48.82
CA ILE A 608 -23.13 -51.02 49.22
C ILE A 608 -21.88 -51.68 48.63
N ALA A 609 -21.84 -53.00 48.53
CA ALA A 609 -20.72 -53.70 47.89
C ALA A 609 -20.60 -53.35 46.40
N LYS A 610 -21.74 -53.24 45.69
CA LYS A 610 -21.76 -52.83 44.28
C LYS A 610 -21.39 -51.36 44.11
N GLU A 611 -21.89 -50.48 44.98
CA GLU A 611 -21.50 -49.06 44.99
C GLU A 611 -20.00 -48.86 45.26
N HIS A 612 -19.42 -49.63 46.18
CA HIS A 612 -17.98 -49.62 46.45
C HIS A 612 -17.16 -50.09 45.24
N GLU A 613 -17.61 -51.13 44.53
CA GLU A 613 -16.95 -51.62 43.30
C GLU A 613 -16.90 -50.54 42.21
N VAL A 614 -18.00 -49.82 41.99
CA VAL A 614 -18.06 -48.71 41.02
C VAL A 614 -17.12 -47.56 41.41
N VAL A 615 -17.03 -47.23 42.70
CA VAL A 615 -16.10 -46.19 43.19
C VAL A 615 -14.64 -46.62 43.01
N MET A 616 -14.35 -47.90 43.19
CA MET A 616 -13.01 -48.48 42.96
C MET A 616 -12.59 -48.41 41.49
N GLU A 617 -13.45 -48.83 40.56
CA GLU A 617 -13.16 -48.72 39.12
C GLU A 617 -12.90 -47.27 38.71
N ARG A 618 -13.71 -46.33 39.22
CA ARG A 618 -13.53 -44.90 38.98
C ARG A 618 -12.21 -44.36 39.53
N LYS A 619 -11.74 -44.87 40.67
CA LYS A 619 -10.45 -44.52 41.26
C LYS A 619 -9.31 -44.98 40.36
N GLU A 620 -9.32 -46.24 39.94
CA GLU A 620 -8.29 -46.82 39.05
C GLU A 620 -8.19 -46.07 37.72
N GLU A 621 -9.33 -45.74 37.11
CA GLU A 621 -9.38 -44.96 35.87
C GLU A 621 -8.78 -43.55 36.07
N THR A 622 -9.08 -42.91 37.20
CA THR A 622 -8.56 -41.58 37.55
C THR A 622 -7.05 -41.61 37.81
N GLU A 623 -6.55 -42.65 38.49
CA GLU A 623 -5.12 -42.85 38.71
C GLU A 623 -4.35 -43.09 37.40
N ALA A 624 -4.92 -43.86 36.47
CA ALA A 624 -4.32 -44.09 35.16
C ALA A 624 -4.23 -42.77 34.34
N LYS A 625 -5.29 -41.95 34.37
CA LYS A 625 -5.30 -40.61 33.75
C LYS A 625 -4.23 -39.70 34.36
N MET A 626 -4.10 -39.70 35.69
CA MET A 626 -3.07 -38.93 36.40
C MET A 626 -1.66 -39.34 35.96
N GLN A 627 -1.37 -40.63 35.84
CA GLN A 627 -0.06 -41.12 35.41
C GLN A 627 0.28 -40.70 33.97
N ASN A 628 -0.69 -40.75 33.05
CA ASN A 628 -0.48 -40.33 31.67
C ASN A 628 -0.15 -38.83 31.58
N ILE A 629 -0.85 -38.00 32.34
CA ILE A 629 -0.59 -36.55 32.38
C ILE A 629 0.80 -36.27 32.96
N ARG A 630 1.21 -36.98 34.03
CA ARG A 630 2.57 -36.84 34.60
C ARG A 630 3.66 -37.18 33.60
N LYS A 631 3.52 -38.28 32.85
CA LYS A 631 4.46 -38.63 31.76
C LYS A 631 4.54 -37.54 30.71
N ARG A 632 3.40 -36.97 30.33
CA ARG A 632 3.36 -35.88 29.34
C ARG A 632 4.04 -34.61 29.85
N ILE A 633 3.86 -34.27 31.12
CA ILE A 633 4.56 -33.15 31.77
C ILE A 633 6.08 -33.38 31.72
N GLU A 634 6.57 -34.57 32.08
CA GLU A 634 8.01 -34.89 32.02
C GLU A 634 8.59 -34.75 30.60
N GLU A 635 7.88 -35.20 29.57
CA GLU A 635 8.27 -35.02 28.16
C GLU A 635 8.38 -33.54 27.78
N LEU A 636 7.38 -32.74 28.16
CA LEU A 636 7.34 -31.31 27.87
C LEU A 636 8.46 -30.55 28.60
N GLU A 637 8.75 -30.89 29.85
CA GLU A 637 9.88 -30.32 30.60
C GLU A 637 11.23 -30.63 29.95
N LYS A 638 11.40 -31.85 29.44
CA LYS A 638 12.61 -32.24 28.73
C LYS A 638 12.78 -31.45 27.43
N ASN A 639 11.72 -31.30 26.64
CA ASN A 639 11.74 -30.52 25.41
C ASN A 639 11.98 -29.03 25.67
N LEU A 640 11.36 -28.48 26.74
CA LEU A 640 11.58 -27.11 27.18
C LEU A 640 13.06 -26.84 27.48
N LYS A 641 13.73 -27.73 28.23
CA LYS A 641 15.16 -27.60 28.54
C LYS A 641 16.05 -27.62 27.29
N ILE A 642 15.70 -28.42 26.29
CA ILE A 642 16.45 -28.49 25.02
C ILE A 642 16.35 -27.15 24.30
N GLU A 643 15.14 -26.60 24.17
CA GLU A 643 14.95 -25.32 23.47
C GLU A 643 15.52 -24.13 24.26
N GLU A 644 15.48 -24.15 25.60
CA GLU A 644 16.15 -23.15 26.44
C GLU A 644 17.66 -23.14 26.21
N LYS A 645 18.28 -24.31 26.03
CA LYS A 645 19.70 -24.43 25.67
C LYS A 645 19.98 -23.91 24.26
N ASN A 646 19.14 -24.26 23.28
CA ASN A 646 19.26 -23.75 21.91
C ASN A 646 19.16 -22.22 21.85
N LEU A 647 18.27 -21.63 22.64
CA LEU A 647 18.13 -20.17 22.76
C LEU A 647 19.40 -19.55 23.34
N GLU A 648 19.98 -20.15 24.37
CA GLU A 648 21.23 -19.67 24.98
C GLU A 648 22.40 -19.71 23.98
N GLU A 649 22.59 -20.83 23.26
CA GLU A 649 23.63 -20.98 22.24
C GLU A 649 23.44 -19.93 21.11
N SER A 650 22.22 -19.82 20.56
CA SER A 650 21.92 -18.88 19.48
C SER A 650 22.09 -17.42 19.89
N THR A 651 21.71 -17.07 21.13
CA THR A 651 21.86 -15.69 21.62
C THR A 651 23.32 -15.32 21.93
N ASN A 652 24.16 -16.29 22.32
CA ASN A 652 25.59 -16.06 22.49
C ASN A 652 26.29 -15.85 21.15
N GLU A 653 26.01 -16.68 20.16
CA GLU A 653 26.53 -16.51 18.79
C GLU A 653 26.08 -15.16 18.19
N LEU A 654 24.79 -14.81 18.34
CA LEU A 654 24.26 -13.52 17.88
C LEU A 654 25.05 -12.34 18.45
N LYS A 655 25.30 -12.33 19.77
CA LYS A 655 26.09 -11.27 20.42
C LYS A 655 27.51 -11.20 19.90
N ALA A 656 28.14 -12.35 19.64
CA ALA A 656 29.49 -12.41 19.09
C ALA A 656 29.54 -11.76 17.70
N TYR A 657 28.61 -12.10 16.80
CA TYR A 657 28.54 -11.51 15.46
C TYR A 657 28.16 -10.02 15.48
N GLU A 658 27.26 -9.59 16.36
CA GLU A 658 26.94 -8.16 16.56
C GLU A 658 28.14 -7.34 17.07
N GLU A 659 29.03 -7.94 17.86
CA GLU A 659 30.27 -7.28 18.29
C GLU A 659 31.28 -7.19 17.14
N ILE A 660 31.38 -8.23 16.32
CA ILE A 660 32.21 -8.22 15.10
C ILE A 660 31.71 -7.15 14.12
N GLU A 661 30.39 -7.07 13.87
CA GLU A 661 29.79 -6.06 13.00
C GLU A 661 30.10 -4.64 13.51
N ARG A 662 29.96 -4.39 14.82
CA ARG A 662 30.32 -3.09 15.42
C ARG A 662 31.79 -2.73 15.21
N LYS A 663 32.71 -3.68 15.41
CA LYS A 663 34.14 -3.47 15.18
C LYS A 663 34.42 -3.16 13.71
N MET A 664 33.79 -3.88 12.77
CA MET A 664 33.94 -3.61 11.34
C MET A 664 33.38 -2.24 10.95
N LEU A 665 32.16 -1.89 11.36
CA LEU A 665 31.56 -0.57 11.11
C LEU A 665 32.43 0.58 11.65
N SER A 666 33.06 0.40 12.82
CA SER A 666 33.97 1.40 13.38
C SER A 666 35.24 1.58 12.53
N LYS A 667 35.80 0.49 12.00
CA LYS A 667 36.96 0.54 11.09
C LYS A 667 36.58 1.16 9.75
N THR A 668 35.44 0.80 9.17
CA THR A 668 34.94 1.37 7.91
C THR A 668 34.70 2.87 8.05
N LYS A 669 34.14 3.34 9.17
CA LYS A 669 34.00 4.78 9.46
C LYS A 669 35.35 5.48 9.53
N GLY A 670 36.33 4.92 10.26
CA GLY A 670 37.68 5.49 10.34
C GLY A 670 38.37 5.61 8.97
N LEU A 671 38.26 4.57 8.13
CA LEU A 671 38.80 4.57 6.77
C LEU A 671 38.06 5.57 5.86
N THR A 672 36.74 5.72 6.01
CA THR A 672 35.95 6.70 5.24
C THR A 672 36.36 8.13 5.59
N GLU A 673 36.57 8.43 6.88
CA GLU A 673 37.07 9.74 7.32
C GLU A 673 38.49 10.02 6.80
N GLU A 674 39.37 9.00 6.75
CA GLU A 674 40.71 9.14 6.18
C GLU A 674 40.65 9.37 4.66
N ARG A 675 39.78 8.64 3.94
CA ARG A 675 39.52 8.84 2.50
C ARG A 675 39.04 10.26 2.21
N ASP A 676 38.08 10.76 2.97
CA ASP A 676 37.51 12.10 2.76
C ASP A 676 38.49 13.23 3.10
N LYS A 677 39.41 12.99 4.06
CA LYS A 677 40.55 13.89 4.31
C LYS A 677 41.52 13.90 3.12
N LEU A 678 41.92 12.73 2.64
CA LEU A 678 42.83 12.62 1.49
C LEU A 678 42.23 13.24 0.23
N TYR A 679 40.92 13.04 -0.03
CA TYR A 679 40.24 13.65 -1.16
C TYR A 679 40.29 15.18 -1.12
N ARG A 680 40.00 15.78 0.05
CA ARG A 680 40.11 17.23 0.24
C ARG A 680 41.54 17.73 0.01
N GLU A 681 42.53 17.04 0.57
CA GLU A 681 43.94 17.38 0.36
C GLU A 681 44.35 17.29 -1.12
N ILE A 682 43.85 16.28 -1.86
CA ILE A 682 44.07 16.12 -3.31
C ILE A 682 43.49 17.32 -4.08
N VAL A 683 42.24 17.70 -3.81
CA VAL A 683 41.57 18.83 -4.46
C VAL A 683 42.27 20.16 -4.14
N GLU A 684 42.73 20.37 -2.90
CA GLU A 684 43.52 21.54 -2.53
C GLU A 684 44.86 21.60 -3.27
N LEU A 685 45.55 20.46 -3.40
CA LEU A 685 46.80 20.35 -4.16
C LEU A 685 46.57 20.61 -5.65
N GLU A 686 45.48 20.09 -6.23
CA GLU A 686 45.11 20.30 -7.64
C GLU A 686 44.87 21.79 -7.94
N ASN A 687 44.07 22.46 -7.11
CA ASN A 687 43.81 23.90 -7.22
C ASN A 687 45.11 24.73 -7.10
N ARG A 688 46.03 24.35 -6.21
CA ARG A 688 47.34 25.03 -6.06
C ARG A 688 48.24 24.79 -7.26
N ILE A 689 48.23 23.59 -7.83
CA ILE A 689 48.97 23.23 -9.05
C ILE A 689 48.47 24.08 -10.23
N GLU A 690 47.15 24.22 -10.40
CA GLU A 690 46.54 25.05 -11.46
C GLU A 690 46.86 26.54 -11.28
N ALA A 691 46.74 27.05 -10.04
CA ALA A 691 47.07 28.44 -9.72
C ALA A 691 48.57 28.77 -9.93
N LEU A 692 49.48 27.83 -9.68
CA LEU A 692 50.90 28.02 -9.97
C LEU A 692 51.21 27.89 -11.48
N SER A 693 50.52 26.99 -12.17
CA SER A 693 50.68 26.82 -13.63
C SER A 693 50.27 28.09 -14.38
N THR A 694 49.14 28.70 -14.02
CA THR A 694 48.71 30.00 -14.57
C THR A 694 49.68 31.14 -14.24
N LYS A 695 50.25 31.18 -13.02
CA LYS A 695 51.31 32.14 -12.68
C LYS A 695 52.58 31.96 -13.52
N ILE A 696 52.97 30.73 -13.84
CA ILE A 696 54.10 30.47 -14.73
C ILE A 696 53.80 30.95 -16.15
N GLU A 697 52.60 30.66 -16.68
CA GLU A 697 52.18 31.13 -18.01
C GLU A 697 52.17 32.66 -18.09
N THR A 698 51.60 33.35 -17.10
CA THR A 698 51.63 34.82 -17.05
C THR A 698 53.05 35.38 -16.96
N ALA A 699 53.96 34.74 -16.20
CA ALA A 699 55.36 35.15 -16.14
C ALA A 699 56.07 34.97 -17.49
N ILE A 700 55.81 33.87 -18.21
CA ILE A 700 56.33 33.62 -19.57
C ILE A 700 55.83 34.69 -20.55
N ASP A 701 54.56 35.05 -20.47
CA ASP A 701 53.94 36.08 -21.29
C ASP A 701 54.55 37.46 -21.04
N LEU A 702 54.77 37.82 -19.77
CA LEU A 702 55.39 39.09 -19.37
C LEU A 702 56.85 39.16 -19.83
N ILE A 703 57.61 38.08 -19.68
CA ILE A 703 58.99 37.98 -20.19
C ILE A 703 59.02 38.17 -21.71
N SER A 704 58.11 37.52 -22.43
CA SER A 704 58.01 37.60 -23.89
C SER A 704 57.69 39.02 -24.36
N ARG A 705 56.72 39.69 -23.72
CA ARG A 705 56.37 41.09 -24.02
C ARG A 705 57.51 42.06 -23.71
N ALA A 706 58.19 41.89 -22.58
CA ALA A 706 59.33 42.72 -22.19
C ALA A 706 60.52 42.54 -23.15
N LYS A 707 60.82 41.29 -23.56
CA LYS A 707 61.85 40.98 -24.57
C LYS A 707 61.52 41.54 -25.95
N ALA A 708 60.24 41.55 -26.35
CA ALA A 708 59.81 42.15 -27.60
C ALA A 708 59.90 43.69 -27.61
N ARG A 709 59.85 44.33 -26.43
CA ARG A 709 59.92 45.80 -26.29
C ARG A 709 61.35 46.36 -26.34
N LEU A 710 62.35 45.55 -25.96
CA LEU A 710 63.78 45.89 -26.06
C LEU A 710 64.22 46.34 -27.47
N PRO A 711 63.99 45.58 -28.55
CA PRO A 711 64.45 45.97 -29.88
C PRO A 711 63.78 47.25 -30.40
N THR A 712 62.52 47.54 -30.01
CA THR A 712 61.86 48.82 -30.31
C THR A 712 62.47 50.00 -29.54
N LEU A 713 62.84 49.81 -28.27
CA LEU A 713 63.50 50.85 -27.47
C LEU A 713 64.96 51.08 -27.90
N GLU A 714 65.66 50.01 -28.27
CA GLU A 714 67.02 50.07 -28.84
C GLU A 714 67.02 50.76 -30.21
N SER A 715 66.00 50.51 -31.05
CA SER A 715 65.79 51.25 -32.31
C SER A 715 65.45 52.72 -32.09
N ALA A 716 64.63 53.05 -31.08
CA ALA A 716 64.32 54.44 -30.71
C ALA A 716 65.54 55.17 -30.13
N LEU A 717 66.43 54.47 -29.41
CA LEU A 717 67.71 55.03 -28.95
C LEU A 717 68.66 55.33 -30.12
N ALA A 718 68.67 54.47 -31.13
CA ALA A 718 69.46 54.65 -32.35
C ALA A 718 68.98 55.83 -33.21
N GLU A 719 67.67 56.13 -33.24
CA GLU A 719 67.12 57.29 -33.95
C GLU A 719 67.43 58.65 -33.29
N VAL A 720 67.75 58.67 -31.99
CA VAL A 720 68.06 59.90 -31.22
C VAL A 720 69.59 60.16 -31.17
N MET A 721 70.39 59.32 -31.82
CA MET A 721 71.85 59.25 -31.69
C MET A 721 72.67 60.23 -32.55
N ASP A 722 72.09 61.35 -33.01
CA ASP A 722 72.84 62.39 -33.72
C ASP A 722 72.55 63.81 -33.21
N ILE A 723 73.02 64.12 -31.99
CA ILE A 723 72.99 65.47 -31.42
C ILE A 723 74.33 65.78 -30.73
N LYS A 724 75.06 66.77 -31.26
CA LYS A 724 76.33 67.30 -30.73
C LYS A 724 76.11 68.50 -29.81
N TYR A 725 75.52 68.32 -28.62
CA TYR A 725 75.54 69.34 -27.55
C TYR A 725 75.39 68.68 -26.17
N GLU A 726 76.21 69.09 -25.19
CA GLU A 726 76.10 68.69 -23.78
C GLU A 726 75.21 69.67 -23.00
N PHE A 727 74.25 69.15 -22.23
CA PHE A 727 73.44 69.90 -21.27
C PHE A 727 73.54 69.23 -19.89
N ASN A 728 73.58 70.02 -18.81
CA ASN A 728 73.58 69.54 -17.43
C ASN A 728 72.16 69.20 -16.95
N GLU A 729 72.00 68.07 -16.25
CA GLU A 729 70.71 67.44 -15.87
C GLU A 729 69.79 68.31 -14.99
N LYS A 730 70.32 69.38 -14.38
CA LYS A 730 69.63 70.16 -13.34
C LYS A 730 68.66 71.26 -13.83
N ASP A 731 68.60 71.56 -15.12
CA ASP A 731 67.81 72.69 -15.67
C ASP A 731 66.71 72.29 -16.69
N LEU A 732 66.07 71.12 -16.54
CA LEU A 732 64.97 70.67 -17.41
C LEU A 732 63.61 70.59 -16.68
N PRO A 733 62.61 71.44 -17.02
CA PRO A 733 61.30 71.41 -16.36
C PRO A 733 60.47 70.14 -16.66
N PRO A 734 59.46 69.82 -15.84
CA PRO A 734 58.60 68.64 -15.98
C PRO A 734 57.54 68.91 -17.05
N ILE A 735 57.34 67.98 -18.00
CA ILE A 735 56.36 68.23 -19.05
C ILE A 735 54.96 67.89 -18.53
N ASP A 736 54.15 68.94 -18.51
CA ASP A 736 52.73 69.06 -18.21
C ASP A 736 51.77 68.10 -18.96
N GLU A 737 52.25 66.95 -19.44
CA GLU A 737 51.44 65.80 -19.87
C GLU A 737 51.27 64.77 -18.75
N ILE A 738 52.13 64.79 -17.73
CA ILE A 738 51.83 64.18 -16.42
C ILE A 738 50.49 64.70 -15.88
N LYS A 739 50.11 65.94 -16.23
CA LYS A 739 48.80 66.55 -15.93
C LYS A 739 47.59 65.83 -16.55
N ARG A 740 47.76 64.87 -17.48
CA ARG A 740 46.65 64.20 -18.15
C ARG A 740 46.18 62.91 -17.43
N SER A 741 47.07 62.14 -16.79
CA SER A 741 46.70 60.84 -16.20
C SER A 741 46.06 60.94 -14.81
N ILE A 742 46.29 62.03 -14.09
CA ILE A 742 45.61 62.30 -12.80
C ILE A 742 44.10 62.44 -12.99
N LYS A 743 43.68 63.02 -14.12
CA LYS A 743 42.27 63.30 -14.44
C LYS A 743 41.46 62.03 -14.76
N GLU A 744 42.09 60.95 -15.22
CA GLU A 744 41.41 59.68 -15.55
C GLU A 744 41.13 58.78 -14.33
N MET A 745 41.85 58.98 -13.21
CA MET A 745 41.62 58.20 -11.99
C MET A 745 40.46 58.74 -11.15
N GLU A 746 40.20 60.06 -11.21
CA GLU A 746 39.06 60.69 -10.53
C GLU A 746 37.72 60.30 -11.16
N GLU A 747 37.64 60.10 -12.49
CA GLU A 747 36.42 59.67 -13.20
C GLU A 747 36.02 58.21 -12.94
N LYS A 748 36.93 57.36 -12.46
CA LYS A 748 36.63 55.94 -12.15
C LYS A 748 35.97 55.77 -10.77
N LEU A 749 36.20 56.70 -9.85
CA LEU A 749 35.63 56.67 -8.51
C LEU A 749 34.16 57.16 -8.46
N GLU A 750 33.74 58.02 -9.38
CA GLU A 750 32.35 58.51 -9.46
C GLU A 750 31.35 57.49 -10.05
N LYS A 751 31.81 56.41 -10.69
CA LYS A 751 30.95 55.40 -11.34
C LYS A 751 30.39 54.32 -10.40
N MET A 752 30.87 54.23 -9.16
CA MET A 752 30.38 53.29 -8.15
C MET A 752 29.26 53.97 -7.34
N GLY A 753 28.05 53.97 -7.87
CA GLY A 753 26.86 54.42 -7.14
C GLY A 753 26.62 53.65 -5.82
N PRO A 754 25.62 54.02 -5.02
CA PRO A 754 25.44 53.49 -3.67
C PRO A 754 25.20 51.97 -3.68
N ILE A 755 26.08 51.24 -3.00
CA ILE A 755 26.06 49.78 -2.84
C ILE A 755 24.96 49.40 -1.83
N ASN A 756 24.04 48.53 -2.25
CA ASN A 756 22.94 48.04 -1.40
C ASN A 756 23.46 46.98 -0.39
N MET A 757 23.81 47.44 0.81
CA MET A 757 24.33 46.59 1.90
C MET A 757 23.32 45.54 2.41
N ARG A 758 22.02 45.65 2.10
CA ARG A 758 20.99 44.66 2.51
C ARG A 758 20.93 43.41 1.62
N ALA A 759 21.61 43.42 0.48
CA ALA A 759 21.68 42.27 -0.42
C ALA A 759 22.48 41.10 0.17
N LEU A 760 23.44 41.36 1.06
CA LEU A 760 24.22 40.35 1.75
C LEU A 760 23.37 39.60 2.80
N GLU A 761 22.64 40.32 3.66
CA GLU A 761 21.72 39.71 4.64
C GLU A 761 20.60 38.91 3.96
N GLU A 762 20.09 39.39 2.82
CA GLU A 762 19.04 38.69 2.06
C GLU A 762 19.58 37.47 1.30
N TYR A 763 20.83 37.52 0.82
CA TYR A 763 21.54 36.35 0.27
C TYR A 763 21.77 35.29 1.34
N GLU A 764 22.31 35.65 2.51
CA GLU A 764 22.56 34.72 3.63
C GLU A 764 21.26 34.04 4.09
N ARG A 765 20.16 34.78 4.22
CA ARG A 765 18.86 34.22 4.59
C ARG A 765 18.28 33.28 3.52
N GLN A 766 18.48 33.56 2.24
CA GLN A 766 18.04 32.68 1.15
C GLN A 766 18.94 31.44 1.02
N GLU A 767 20.24 31.58 1.28
CA GLU A 767 21.21 30.48 1.32
C GLU A 767 20.91 29.51 2.48
N GLU A 768 20.63 30.02 3.70
CA GLU A 768 20.17 29.18 4.80
C GLU A 768 18.87 28.42 4.49
N ARG A 769 17.92 29.08 3.82
CA ARG A 769 16.64 28.46 3.45
C ARG A 769 16.83 27.39 2.37
N LYS A 770 17.72 27.65 1.40
CA LYS A 770 18.11 26.67 0.37
C LYS A 770 18.79 25.46 1.03
N ASN A 771 19.74 25.68 1.94
CA ASN A 771 20.46 24.60 2.63
C ASN A 771 19.50 23.71 3.44
N LYS A 772 18.51 24.28 4.14
CA LYS A 772 17.46 23.50 4.83
C LYS A 772 16.62 22.66 3.87
N PHE A 773 16.22 23.23 2.73
CA PHE A 773 15.47 22.47 1.72
C PHE A 773 16.31 21.37 1.07
N GLU A 774 17.61 21.58 0.88
CA GLU A 774 18.54 20.56 0.38
C GLU A 774 18.71 19.41 1.40
N GLU A 775 18.82 19.72 2.70
CA GLU A 775 18.82 18.71 3.77
C GLU A 775 17.53 17.89 3.81
N ASP A 776 16.36 18.54 3.77
CA ASP A 776 15.06 17.86 3.76
C ASP A 776 14.89 16.99 2.50
N LEU A 777 15.32 17.49 1.34
CA LEU A 777 15.26 16.76 0.07
C LEU A 777 16.19 15.54 0.08
N ASN A 778 17.37 15.66 0.68
CA ASN A 778 18.28 14.53 0.86
C ASN A 778 17.71 13.48 1.83
N ARG A 779 17.10 13.90 2.95
CA ARG A 779 16.43 13.00 3.90
C ARG A 779 15.27 12.24 3.23
N LEU A 780 14.43 12.93 2.46
CA LEU A 780 13.32 12.29 1.73
C LEU A 780 13.82 11.33 0.65
N LYS A 781 14.90 11.67 -0.07
CA LYS A 781 15.53 10.76 -1.02
C LYS A 781 16.07 9.50 -0.34
N GLU A 782 16.66 9.64 0.85
CA GLU A 782 17.14 8.51 1.63
C GLU A 782 16.01 7.62 2.14
N GLN A 783 14.94 8.21 2.69
CA GLN A 783 13.74 7.48 3.09
C GLN A 783 13.10 6.72 1.93
N LYS A 784 12.98 7.36 0.75
CA LYS A 784 12.50 6.69 -0.47
C LYS A 784 13.39 5.51 -0.85
N ARG A 785 14.72 5.66 -0.81
CA ARG A 785 15.66 4.57 -1.09
C ARG A 785 15.50 3.42 -0.11
N ASN A 786 15.32 3.70 1.18
CA ASN A 786 15.11 2.68 2.21
C ASN A 786 13.79 1.94 2.03
N LEU A 787 12.70 2.64 1.67
CA LEU A 787 11.42 2.01 1.36
C LEU A 787 11.49 1.11 0.13
N ILE A 788 12.17 1.55 -0.94
CA ILE A 788 12.38 0.73 -2.15
C ILE A 788 13.22 -0.51 -1.82
N LYS A 789 14.23 -0.39 -0.96
CA LYS A 789 15.01 -1.54 -0.48
C LYS A 789 14.14 -2.52 0.30
N LEU A 790 13.36 -2.03 1.27
CA LEU A 790 12.45 -2.86 2.06
C LEU A 790 11.41 -3.58 1.18
N GLU A 791 10.84 -2.88 0.20
CA GLU A 791 9.92 -3.50 -0.77
C GLU A 791 10.59 -4.63 -1.54
N LYS A 792 11.85 -4.42 -1.97
CA LYS A 792 12.63 -5.43 -2.69
C LYS A 792 12.94 -6.63 -1.79
N GLU A 793 13.39 -6.40 -0.56
CA GLU A 793 13.66 -7.46 0.43
C GLU A 793 12.40 -8.28 0.73
N ILE A 794 11.24 -7.65 0.92
CA ILE A 794 9.97 -8.34 1.15
C ILE A 794 9.56 -9.15 -0.08
N LYS A 795 9.72 -8.60 -1.30
CA LYS A 795 9.42 -9.32 -2.55
C LYS A 795 10.34 -10.54 -2.74
N GLU A 796 11.63 -10.40 -2.45
CA GLU A 796 12.61 -11.50 -2.51
C GLU A 796 12.26 -12.58 -1.48
N LYS A 797 12.02 -12.21 -0.22
CA LYS A 797 11.64 -13.16 0.84
C LYS A 797 10.32 -13.87 0.53
N LYS A 798 9.32 -13.14 0.03
CA LYS A 798 8.04 -13.72 -0.40
C LYS A 798 8.23 -14.73 -1.54
N LYS A 799 9.09 -14.41 -2.51
CA LYS A 799 9.41 -15.31 -3.63
C LYS A 799 10.13 -16.56 -3.12
N GLU A 800 11.14 -16.40 -2.26
CA GLU A 800 11.90 -17.50 -1.68
C GLU A 800 11.01 -18.47 -0.88
N THR A 801 10.20 -17.96 0.06
CA THR A 801 9.27 -18.79 0.83
C THR A 801 8.27 -19.51 -0.08
N PHE A 802 7.77 -18.84 -1.13
CA PHE A 802 6.87 -19.48 -2.09
C PHE A 802 7.55 -20.65 -2.82
N TYR A 803 8.78 -20.50 -3.31
CA TYR A 803 9.49 -21.60 -3.98
C TYR A 803 9.80 -22.75 -3.02
N GLN A 804 10.21 -22.47 -1.79
CA GLN A 804 10.45 -23.49 -0.77
C GLN A 804 9.19 -24.35 -0.55
N VAL A 805 8.05 -23.69 -0.31
CA VAL A 805 6.74 -24.36 -0.12
C VAL A 805 6.32 -25.11 -1.38
N PHE A 806 6.44 -24.49 -2.55
CA PHE A 806 6.07 -25.08 -3.84
C PHE A 806 6.89 -26.33 -4.17
N GLU A 807 8.22 -26.30 -3.95
CA GLU A 807 9.10 -27.43 -4.22
C GLU A 807 8.81 -28.61 -3.30
N GLU A 808 8.56 -28.36 -2.00
CA GLU A 808 8.15 -29.42 -1.07
C GLU A 808 6.80 -30.02 -1.46
N ILE A 809 5.79 -29.20 -1.76
CA ILE A 809 4.48 -29.69 -2.19
C ILE A 809 4.60 -30.47 -3.52
N ASN A 810 5.40 -29.99 -4.47
CA ASN A 810 5.61 -30.68 -5.76
C ASN A 810 6.32 -32.03 -5.58
N LYS A 811 7.29 -32.11 -4.66
CA LYS A 811 7.94 -33.37 -4.29
C LYS A 811 6.93 -34.34 -3.65
N ASN A 812 6.16 -33.87 -2.68
CA ASN A 812 5.12 -34.68 -2.02
C ASN A 812 4.07 -35.16 -3.05
N PHE A 813 3.66 -34.29 -3.96
CA PHE A 813 2.72 -34.64 -5.03
C PHE A 813 3.27 -35.72 -5.96
N ARG A 814 4.53 -35.63 -6.37
CA ARG A 814 5.22 -36.63 -7.19
C ARG A 814 5.22 -38.02 -6.53
N GLU A 815 5.52 -38.06 -5.25
CA GLU A 815 5.58 -39.31 -4.47
C GLU A 815 4.19 -39.92 -4.29
N ILE A 816 3.21 -39.12 -3.86
CA ILE A 816 1.84 -39.58 -3.58
C ILE A 816 1.12 -40.00 -4.87
N TYR A 817 1.28 -39.23 -5.96
CA TYR A 817 0.65 -39.58 -7.23
C TYR A 817 1.21 -40.88 -7.81
N ARG A 818 2.52 -41.13 -7.64
CA ARG A 818 3.15 -42.39 -8.04
C ARG A 818 2.58 -43.57 -7.26
N GLU A 819 2.39 -43.41 -5.95
CA GLU A 819 1.83 -44.45 -5.09
C GLU A 819 0.35 -44.75 -5.42
N LEU A 820 -0.43 -43.73 -5.78
CA LEU A 820 -1.85 -43.89 -6.11
C LEU A 820 -2.08 -44.46 -7.52
N ALA A 821 -1.38 -43.97 -8.55
CA ALA A 821 -1.74 -44.19 -9.95
C ALA A 821 -0.70 -44.97 -10.77
N ASP A 822 0.41 -45.44 -10.19
CA ASP A 822 1.59 -45.97 -10.91
C ASP A 822 2.01 -45.06 -12.08
N GLY A 823 1.95 -43.75 -11.86
CA GLY A 823 2.15 -42.72 -12.87
C GLY A 823 3.13 -41.64 -12.43
N GLU A 824 3.29 -40.62 -13.26
CA GLU A 824 4.12 -39.44 -12.96
C GLU A 824 3.21 -38.21 -12.88
N GLY A 825 3.25 -37.49 -11.76
CA GLY A 825 2.53 -36.24 -11.57
C GLY A 825 3.52 -35.12 -11.26
N GLU A 826 3.32 -33.92 -11.79
CA GLU A 826 4.07 -32.74 -11.40
C GLU A 826 3.18 -31.50 -11.35
N LEU A 827 3.55 -30.60 -10.45
CA LEU A 827 3.01 -29.25 -10.38
C LEU A 827 3.90 -28.32 -11.18
N THR A 828 3.28 -27.49 -12.02
CA THR A 828 4.00 -26.52 -12.86
C THR A 828 3.41 -25.14 -12.70
N LEU A 829 4.28 -24.14 -12.69
CA LEU A 829 3.90 -22.74 -12.66
C LEU A 829 3.78 -22.25 -14.10
N ASP A 830 2.69 -21.56 -14.40
CA ASP A 830 2.48 -21.00 -15.74
C ASP A 830 3.50 -19.89 -16.05
N ASN A 831 3.99 -19.19 -15.01
CA ASN A 831 5.06 -18.21 -15.10
C ASN A 831 6.16 -18.47 -14.04
N PRO A 832 7.28 -19.10 -14.41
CA PRO A 832 8.40 -19.38 -13.50
C PRO A 832 9.22 -18.14 -13.11
N GLU A 833 9.13 -17.02 -13.83
CA GLU A 833 9.88 -15.81 -13.44
C GLU A 833 9.11 -14.96 -12.43
N ASN A 834 7.78 -14.92 -12.57
CA ASN A 834 6.88 -14.21 -11.69
C ASN A 834 5.70 -15.09 -11.23
N PRO A 835 5.90 -15.91 -10.17
CA PRO A 835 4.93 -16.94 -9.78
C PRO A 835 3.59 -16.39 -9.27
N PHE A 836 3.53 -15.11 -8.88
CA PHE A 836 2.30 -14.48 -8.37
C PHE A 836 1.39 -13.91 -9.46
N GLU A 837 1.88 -13.77 -10.69
CA GLU A 837 1.11 -13.29 -11.85
C GLU A 837 0.53 -14.44 -12.69
N GLY A 838 0.97 -15.67 -12.44
CA GLY A 838 0.56 -16.88 -13.15
C GLY A 838 -0.27 -17.85 -12.30
N GLY A 839 -0.83 -18.87 -12.95
CA GLY A 839 -1.55 -19.96 -12.29
C GLY A 839 -0.66 -21.16 -11.96
N LEU A 840 -1.22 -22.08 -11.18
CA LEU A 840 -0.67 -23.40 -10.91
C LEU A 840 -1.37 -24.43 -11.81
N SER A 841 -0.59 -25.11 -12.64
CA SER A 841 -1.05 -26.16 -13.55
C SER A 841 -0.62 -27.54 -13.05
N ILE A 842 -1.59 -28.42 -12.80
CA ILE A 842 -1.36 -29.83 -12.46
C ILE A 842 -1.23 -30.65 -13.76
N ARG A 843 -0.07 -31.29 -13.95
CA ARG A 843 0.19 -32.19 -15.08
C ARG A 843 0.41 -33.60 -14.57
N VAL A 844 -0.29 -34.56 -15.14
CA VAL A 844 -0.17 -35.97 -14.74
C VAL A 844 -0.10 -36.89 -15.94
N LYS A 845 0.58 -38.01 -15.77
CA LYS A 845 0.78 -39.06 -16.74
C LYS A 845 0.31 -40.38 -16.11
N PRO A 846 -0.94 -40.78 -16.36
CA PRO A 846 -1.44 -42.09 -15.94
C PRO A 846 -0.62 -43.21 -16.59
N GLY A 847 -0.48 -44.37 -15.93
CA GLY A 847 0.32 -45.50 -16.40
C GLY A 847 0.04 -45.85 -17.87
N GLY A 848 1.07 -45.76 -18.72
CA GLY A 848 0.99 -46.08 -20.16
C GLY A 848 0.43 -45.00 -21.10
N LYS A 849 0.09 -43.80 -20.60
CA LYS A 849 -0.43 -42.67 -21.41
C LYS A 849 0.57 -41.50 -21.51
N ARG A 850 0.23 -40.50 -22.34
CA ARG A 850 0.97 -39.22 -22.44
C ARG A 850 0.63 -38.30 -21.25
N MET A 851 1.47 -37.30 -21.01
CA MET A 851 1.23 -36.29 -19.98
C MET A 851 0.08 -35.37 -20.38
N LEU A 852 -0.89 -35.20 -19.48
CA LEU A 852 -2.12 -34.46 -19.69
C LEU A 852 -2.34 -33.44 -18.57
N HIS A 853 -3.01 -32.33 -18.91
CA HIS A 853 -3.50 -31.36 -17.92
C HIS A 853 -4.76 -31.89 -17.22
N LEU A 854 -5.00 -31.43 -15.99
CA LEU A 854 -6.16 -31.84 -15.17
C LEU A 854 -7.51 -31.83 -15.92
N ASN A 855 -7.74 -30.84 -16.78
CA ASN A 855 -8.99 -30.69 -17.54
C ASN A 855 -9.17 -31.73 -18.67
N ALA A 856 -8.11 -32.42 -19.07
CA ALA A 856 -8.11 -33.41 -20.15
C ALA A 856 -8.16 -34.87 -19.66
N LEU A 857 -8.33 -35.08 -18.35
CA LEU A 857 -8.39 -36.40 -17.71
C LEU A 857 -9.82 -36.95 -17.65
N SER A 858 -9.95 -38.28 -17.57
CA SER A 858 -11.23 -38.92 -17.25
C SER A 858 -11.65 -38.63 -15.80
N GLY A 859 -12.94 -38.78 -15.47
CA GLY A 859 -13.47 -38.47 -14.13
C GLY A 859 -12.72 -39.16 -12.99
N GLY A 860 -12.41 -40.45 -13.12
CA GLY A 860 -11.65 -41.19 -12.11
C GLY A 860 -10.18 -40.75 -12.00
N GLU A 861 -9.51 -40.49 -13.13
CA GLU A 861 -8.12 -39.98 -13.14
C GLU A 861 -8.02 -38.57 -12.54
N LYS A 862 -9.04 -37.73 -12.78
CA LYS A 862 -9.16 -36.39 -12.19
C LYS A 862 -9.31 -36.47 -10.67
N SER A 863 -10.17 -37.38 -10.18
CA SER A 863 -10.33 -37.61 -8.73
C SER A 863 -9.03 -38.04 -8.08
N ILE A 864 -8.25 -38.93 -8.70
CA ILE A 864 -6.94 -39.37 -8.17
C ILE A 864 -5.94 -38.22 -8.16
N ALA A 865 -5.85 -37.44 -9.24
CA ALA A 865 -4.95 -36.29 -9.30
C ALA A 865 -5.30 -35.23 -8.25
N SER A 866 -6.58 -34.95 -8.03
CA SER A 866 -7.05 -34.02 -7.00
C SER A 866 -6.79 -34.55 -5.58
N LEU A 867 -7.05 -35.83 -5.32
CA LEU A 867 -6.74 -36.46 -4.02
C LEU A 867 -5.24 -36.46 -3.72
N ALA A 868 -4.41 -36.77 -4.72
CA ALA A 868 -2.96 -36.69 -4.60
C ALA A 868 -2.48 -35.28 -4.26
N PHE A 869 -3.10 -34.25 -4.83
CA PHE A 869 -2.77 -32.85 -4.52
C PHE A 869 -3.18 -32.47 -3.10
N ILE A 870 -4.39 -32.86 -2.66
CA ILE A 870 -4.83 -32.64 -1.28
C ILE A 870 -3.89 -33.33 -0.30
N PHE A 871 -3.53 -34.60 -0.53
CA PHE A 871 -2.60 -35.33 0.32
C PHE A 871 -1.18 -34.73 0.29
N ALA A 872 -0.76 -34.10 -0.80
CA ALA A 872 0.53 -33.41 -0.89
C ALA A 872 0.56 -32.15 -0.03
N LEU A 873 -0.53 -31.37 -0.02
CA LEU A 873 -0.70 -30.23 0.89
C LEU A 873 -0.72 -30.69 2.35
N GLN A 874 -1.47 -31.74 2.66
CA GLN A 874 -1.55 -32.30 4.01
C GLN A 874 -0.21 -32.87 4.51
N ALA A 875 0.64 -33.35 3.61
CA ALA A 875 1.98 -33.85 3.98
C ALA A 875 2.93 -32.70 4.35
N TYR A 876 2.73 -31.51 3.80
CA TYR A 876 3.50 -30.31 4.14
C TYR A 876 3.01 -29.70 5.46
N GLU A 877 1.69 -29.55 5.63
CA GLU A 877 1.09 -28.96 6.82
C GLU A 877 -0.04 -29.86 7.36
N PRO A 878 0.26 -30.79 8.29
CA PRO A 878 -0.71 -31.76 8.78
C PRO A 878 -1.70 -31.12 9.76
N SER A 879 -3.00 -31.26 9.46
CA SER A 879 -4.09 -30.94 10.37
C SER A 879 -4.39 -32.11 11.34
N PRO A 880 -4.95 -31.83 12.54
CA PRO A 880 -5.24 -32.86 13.55
C PRO A 880 -6.26 -33.91 13.10
N PHE A 881 -7.23 -33.53 12.25
CA PHE A 881 -8.23 -34.45 11.71
C PHE A 881 -8.64 -34.08 10.28
N TYR A 882 -9.12 -35.07 9.54
CA TYR A 882 -9.59 -34.96 8.18
C TYR A 882 -10.91 -35.69 7.99
N VAL A 883 -11.84 -35.06 7.28
CA VAL A 883 -13.15 -35.63 6.94
C VAL A 883 -13.21 -35.79 5.42
N LEU A 884 -13.42 -37.02 4.95
CA LEU A 884 -13.46 -37.38 3.53
C LEU A 884 -14.81 -38.03 3.23
N ASP A 885 -15.64 -37.35 2.44
CA ASP A 885 -16.99 -37.79 2.10
C ASP A 885 -17.03 -38.34 0.67
N GLU A 886 -17.39 -39.61 0.50
CA GLU A 886 -17.58 -40.32 -0.78
C GLU A 886 -16.44 -40.18 -1.81
N ILE A 887 -15.21 -39.99 -1.34
CA ILE A 887 -14.05 -39.72 -2.21
C ILE A 887 -13.69 -40.85 -3.18
N ASP A 888 -14.19 -42.06 -2.93
CA ASP A 888 -13.94 -43.27 -3.71
C ASP A 888 -15.09 -43.62 -4.67
N MET A 889 -16.14 -42.80 -4.75
CA MET A 889 -17.31 -43.08 -5.59
C MET A 889 -16.92 -43.23 -7.07
N PHE A 890 -16.03 -42.35 -7.57
CA PHE A 890 -15.58 -42.33 -8.97
C PHE A 890 -14.30 -43.14 -9.26
N LEU A 891 -13.78 -43.87 -8.27
CA LEU A 891 -12.58 -44.68 -8.40
C LEU A 891 -12.92 -46.12 -8.83
N ASP A 892 -12.00 -46.81 -9.51
CA ASP A 892 -12.12 -48.26 -9.69
C ASP A 892 -11.66 -49.00 -8.42
N GLU A 893 -11.89 -50.31 -8.34
CA GLU A 893 -11.57 -51.10 -7.14
C GLU A 893 -10.09 -51.03 -6.75
N LYS A 894 -9.18 -51.06 -7.74
CA LYS A 894 -7.73 -51.00 -7.50
C LYS A 894 -7.29 -49.64 -6.95
N ASN A 895 -7.77 -48.53 -7.51
CA ASN A 895 -7.38 -47.21 -7.02
C ASN A 895 -8.06 -46.88 -5.69
N ALA A 896 -9.30 -47.34 -5.47
CA ALA A 896 -9.97 -47.24 -4.16
C ALA A 896 -9.19 -47.98 -3.06
N GLU A 897 -8.65 -49.18 -3.34
CA GLU A 897 -7.80 -49.92 -2.41
C GLU A 897 -6.52 -49.15 -2.05
N ARG A 898 -5.86 -48.54 -3.05
CA ARG A 898 -4.65 -47.73 -2.84
C ARG A 898 -4.93 -46.50 -1.99
N VAL A 899 -6.01 -45.77 -2.28
CA VAL A 899 -6.44 -44.61 -1.48
C VAL A 899 -6.72 -45.03 -0.03
N ALA A 900 -7.46 -46.12 0.17
CA ALA A 900 -7.76 -46.62 1.50
C ALA A 900 -6.51 -47.04 2.28
N LYS A 901 -5.53 -47.65 1.60
CA LYS A 901 -4.25 -48.04 2.21
C LYS A 901 -3.42 -46.82 2.62
N ILE A 902 -3.33 -45.78 1.79
CA ILE A 902 -2.63 -44.54 2.13
C ILE A 902 -3.29 -43.84 3.31
N ILE A 903 -4.63 -43.76 3.34
CA ILE A 903 -5.38 -43.18 4.47
C ILE A 903 -5.07 -43.97 5.75
N SER A 904 -5.08 -45.31 5.67
CA SER A 904 -4.78 -46.19 6.80
C SER A 904 -3.36 -45.95 7.34
N GLN A 905 -2.36 -45.86 6.47
CA GLN A 905 -0.97 -45.57 6.88
C GLN A 905 -0.84 -44.18 7.53
N ARG A 906 -1.49 -43.17 6.96
CA ARG A 906 -1.44 -41.79 7.48
C ARG A 906 -2.24 -41.60 8.75
N SER A 907 -3.15 -42.51 9.08
CA SER A 907 -3.92 -42.47 10.32
C SER A 907 -3.06 -42.59 11.59
N ALA A 908 -1.79 -42.98 11.47
CA ALA A 908 -0.83 -42.96 12.56
C ALA A 908 -0.48 -41.53 13.06
N HIS A 909 -0.67 -40.51 12.22
CA HIS A 909 -0.27 -39.13 12.50
C HIS A 909 -1.42 -38.12 12.51
N ALA A 910 -2.60 -38.48 11.97
CA ALA A 910 -3.79 -37.63 11.96
C ALA A 910 -5.07 -38.48 11.99
N GLN A 911 -6.16 -37.94 12.51
CA GLN A 911 -7.44 -38.66 12.56
C GLN A 911 -8.18 -38.57 11.22
N PHE A 912 -8.53 -39.71 10.60
CA PHE A 912 -9.32 -39.75 9.37
C PHE A 912 -10.74 -40.25 9.63
N ILE A 913 -11.73 -39.46 9.23
CA ILE A 913 -13.15 -39.82 9.20
C ILE A 913 -13.55 -39.96 7.74
N VAL A 914 -13.81 -41.19 7.29
CA VAL A 914 -14.12 -41.49 5.89
C VAL A 914 -15.54 -42.04 5.78
N VAL A 915 -16.36 -41.40 4.95
CA VAL A 915 -17.69 -41.88 4.57
C VAL A 915 -17.56 -42.59 3.22
N SER A 916 -17.84 -43.89 3.18
CA SER A 916 -17.77 -44.69 1.95
C SER A 916 -18.75 -45.86 1.97
N LEU A 917 -19.27 -46.19 0.80
CA LEU A 917 -20.09 -47.39 0.55
C LEU A 917 -19.27 -48.57 -0.01
N ARG A 918 -17.98 -48.38 -0.31
CA ARG A 918 -17.13 -49.43 -0.90
C ARG A 918 -16.53 -50.32 0.16
N ARG A 919 -16.76 -51.63 0.03
CA ARG A 919 -16.22 -52.67 0.94
C ARG A 919 -14.69 -52.62 1.07
N ILE A 920 -13.99 -52.30 -0.02
CA ILE A 920 -12.53 -52.22 -0.08
C ILE A 920 -12.00 -51.11 0.84
N THR A 921 -12.65 -49.95 0.86
CA THR A 921 -12.27 -48.82 1.72
C THR A 921 -12.55 -49.12 3.18
N LEU A 922 -13.71 -49.72 3.47
CA LEU A 922 -14.08 -50.14 4.83
C LEU A 922 -13.13 -51.19 5.41
N LYS A 923 -12.57 -52.09 4.58
CA LYS A 923 -11.63 -53.13 5.01
C LYS A 923 -10.36 -52.57 5.67
N HIS A 924 -9.94 -51.37 5.29
CA HIS A 924 -8.73 -50.72 5.81
C HIS A 924 -8.99 -49.79 7.00
N ALA A 925 -10.25 -49.69 7.46
CA ALA A 925 -10.63 -48.90 8.61
C ALA A 925 -10.27 -49.60 9.93
N HIS A 926 -9.96 -48.84 10.97
CA HIS A 926 -9.78 -49.38 12.33
C HIS A 926 -11.13 -49.60 13.02
N HIS A 927 -12.03 -48.63 12.88
CA HIS A 927 -13.38 -48.65 13.41
C HIS A 927 -14.37 -48.46 12.27
N ILE A 928 -15.39 -49.32 12.23
CA ILE A 928 -16.53 -49.12 11.34
C ILE A 928 -17.73 -48.69 12.18
N TYR A 929 -18.26 -47.53 11.82
CA TYR A 929 -19.53 -47.03 12.29
C TYR A 929 -20.56 -47.25 11.19
N GLY A 930 -21.46 -48.20 11.40
CA GLY A 930 -22.60 -48.39 10.52
C GLY A 930 -23.66 -47.34 10.85
N VAL A 931 -24.33 -46.78 9.85
CA VAL A 931 -25.54 -46.00 10.07
C VAL A 931 -26.68 -46.76 9.41
N THR A 932 -27.60 -47.29 10.21
CA THR A 932 -28.79 -47.95 9.69
C THR A 932 -30.00 -47.09 9.93
N MET A 933 -30.93 -47.17 8.98
CA MET A 933 -32.21 -46.52 9.10
C MET A 933 -33.23 -47.56 9.56
N SER A 934 -33.44 -47.65 10.86
CA SER A 934 -34.55 -48.42 11.43
C SER A 934 -35.70 -47.47 11.70
N ASN A 935 -36.88 -47.78 11.18
CA ASN A 935 -38.10 -47.03 11.44
C ASN A 935 -38.10 -45.53 11.07
N GLY A 936 -37.14 -45.07 10.26
CA GLY A 936 -37.02 -43.67 9.83
C GLY A 936 -35.94 -42.86 10.57
N VAL A 937 -35.24 -43.49 11.52
CA VAL A 937 -34.18 -42.89 12.34
C VAL A 937 -32.84 -43.45 11.91
N SER A 938 -31.88 -42.57 11.62
CA SER A 938 -30.50 -42.94 11.35
C SER A 938 -29.80 -43.25 12.68
N THR A 939 -29.88 -44.49 13.11
CA THR A 939 -29.15 -44.98 14.29
C THR A 939 -27.75 -45.42 13.87
N VAL A 940 -26.74 -44.96 14.60
CA VAL A 940 -25.39 -45.52 14.47
C VAL A 940 -25.42 -46.92 15.07
N ILE A 941 -25.19 -47.93 14.24
CA ILE A 941 -25.08 -49.33 14.62
C ILE A 941 -23.63 -49.79 14.49
N GLY A 942 -23.14 -50.40 15.56
CA GLY A 942 -21.79 -50.96 15.62
C GLY A 942 -20.71 -49.89 15.80
N ASN A 943 -19.89 -50.09 16.83
CA ASN A 943 -18.50 -49.68 16.83
C ASN A 943 -17.71 -50.98 16.68
N VAL A 944 -17.60 -51.46 15.44
CA VAL A 944 -16.86 -52.70 15.19
C VAL A 944 -15.40 -52.32 15.08
N ASN A 945 -14.63 -52.65 16.11
CA ASN A 945 -13.18 -52.61 16.07
C ASN A 945 -12.71 -53.81 15.24
N LEU A 946 -12.25 -53.56 14.01
CA LEU A 946 -11.86 -54.64 13.09
C LEU A 946 -10.67 -55.45 13.62
N LYS A 947 -9.82 -54.89 14.50
CA LYS A 947 -8.70 -55.60 15.14
C LYS A 947 -9.17 -56.69 16.12
N GLU A 948 -10.22 -56.43 16.89
CA GLU A 948 -10.78 -57.40 17.84
C GLU A 948 -11.51 -58.57 17.14
N VAL A 949 -12.00 -58.33 15.92
CA VAL A 949 -12.68 -59.35 15.11
C VAL A 949 -11.67 -60.27 14.42
N GLU A 950 -10.49 -59.78 14.00
CA GLU A 950 -9.42 -60.63 13.45
C GLU A 950 -8.82 -61.57 14.52
N GLU A 951 -8.60 -61.11 15.76
CA GLU A 951 -8.12 -61.96 16.87
C GLU A 951 -9.11 -63.07 17.26
N MET A 952 -10.43 -62.84 17.16
CA MET A 952 -11.44 -63.87 17.41
C MET A 952 -11.52 -64.96 16.31
N VAL A 953 -11.00 -64.69 15.11
CA VAL A 953 -11.07 -65.62 13.97
C VAL A 953 -9.80 -66.47 13.87
N GLU A 954 -8.63 -65.99 14.31
CA GLU A 954 -7.40 -66.81 14.39
C GLU A 954 -7.41 -67.81 15.57
N ILE A 955 -8.28 -67.64 16.57
CA ILE A 955 -8.41 -68.55 17.73
C ILE A 955 -9.41 -69.70 17.45
N LYS A 956 -9.93 -69.85 16.22
CA LYS A 956 -10.82 -70.96 15.84
C LYS A 956 -10.23 -71.95 14.83
#